data_AF-A0A815F0T0-F1
#
_entry.id   AF-A0A815F0T0-F1
#
_cell.length_a   1.000
_cell.length_b   1.000
_cell.length_c   1.000
_cell.angle_alpha   90.00
_cell.angle_beta   90.00
_cell.angle_gamma   90.00
#
_symmetry.space_group_name_H-M   'P 1'
#
loop_
_entity.id
_entity.type
_entity.pdbx_description
1 polymer ?
#
loop_
_entity_poly.entity_id
_entity_poly.type
_entity_poly.pdbx_seq_one_letter_code
_entity_poly.pdbx_strand_id
1 'polypeptide(L)'
;MSANNETIVKQAIGRHEFIGSLYDIRSDRFEGRNLFNQELPPSYISTADCAYTTYIVDENESQKDTFNKLNIDASMKVSLMAGLLNVEGSAKYLNQTKTDSRTVRVTHILHMKTKKQHLHISMTDLCNYFSSDALDNPNATHCVIGITWGANVAATFEENFATSQAAQEIQGNLSAYLKKPTMDISGDAELNYDDKTNSKFRSLNISFSGDIKIKDVPHTIEDVFNIFRTVPSEVEKLNDGKGQQLEFELYPLKRMAEIFKYKLSIERIIKDVSMHILYRLEDVFEQIIKGKRMINDFLDNVKPWKDWIPSNWIEIISIKQADLKIIQLDTQRQLATLLEQIRRGEVDEKKMIELLDNFDQNNRCSVRSIQQFLEENSQNNIKIDSLNEIRQCLEDGKEENKQSKGQDSNLLFPKTTSIHSFINQHYNNDVYLLHISNKWKENDVRNWYQQIRFFSNLYKSKAENEKKKSIFRIIDHDFLVNMDDKPDRCVIYHAYHGVIKTKDYYHSSLVNLSQDQIRVIGTENKLTSMTPSDIEKWHKKFIDAHPTGEMNEDEFIAEFQELFPRGNPRYYCNYAFRIFDKNNSGTITFDEYMSAISLTMPGDIEHQLALTFQMCAHHDQKQVSSEELFHLLQAVAELKGEDSSSASLIAKTIMKFDKRGKDEMITKEEFISGLKGNYDSCVAFLPIEVKKSTKPKESAKPLVSLGNEDLKLIHNFLTDYYNSISLLLTHTQNIENILKPKTEAFFTRLGCPTHADSQRRANNLTSKYLNIVTIWRTHYENVFLGLQPLLIDAVLNIRNTYNIDNN
;
A
#
# COMPACT_ATOMS: atom_id res chain seq x y z
N MET A 1 44.64 -2.48 3.26
CA MET A 1 45.81 -1.68 2.82
C MET A 1 46.01 -0.66 3.91
N SER A 2 47.15 -0.64 4.60
CA SER A 2 47.28 0.15 5.84
C SER A 2 47.39 1.64 5.53
N ALA A 3 46.51 2.46 6.11
CA ALA A 3 46.54 3.92 6.05
C ALA A 3 47.87 4.58 6.48
N ASN A 4 48.82 3.80 7.03
CA ASN A 4 50.12 4.30 7.50
C ASN A 4 51.01 4.93 6.42
N ASN A 5 50.85 4.60 5.13
CA ASN A 5 51.79 5.00 4.08
C ASN A 5 51.15 5.68 2.85
N GLU A 6 49.83 5.82 2.79
CA GLU A 6 49.14 6.35 1.62
C GLU A 6 48.61 7.76 1.89
N THR A 7 48.63 8.60 0.85
CA THR A 7 47.89 9.86 0.88
C THR A 7 46.40 9.52 0.85
N ILE A 8 45.63 10.11 1.76
CA ILE A 8 44.18 9.89 1.83
C ILE A 8 43.44 11.17 1.49
N VAL A 9 42.26 11.04 0.90
CA VAL A 9 41.38 12.17 0.61
C VAL A 9 40.18 12.10 1.56
N LYS A 10 39.87 13.22 2.21
CA LYS A 10 38.72 13.34 3.13
C LYS A 10 37.90 14.56 2.76
N GLN A 11 36.58 14.44 2.82
CA GLN A 11 35.68 15.57 2.61
C GLN A 11 35.83 16.60 3.72
N ALA A 12 35.73 17.88 3.37
CA ALA A 12 35.82 18.98 4.32
C ALA A 12 34.60 19.03 5.26
N ILE A 13 33.40 18.81 4.72
CA ILE A 13 32.12 18.76 5.47
C ILE A 13 31.91 20.01 6.36
N GLY A 14 32.18 21.19 5.78
CA GLY A 14 32.06 22.49 6.47
C GLY A 14 33.25 22.87 7.36
N ARG A 15 34.29 22.03 7.44
CA ARG A 15 35.53 22.36 8.15
C ARG A 15 36.45 23.20 7.25
N HIS A 16 37.15 24.15 7.85
CA HIS A 16 38.04 25.08 7.13
C HIS A 16 39.46 25.02 7.69
N GLU A 17 40.43 24.67 6.84
CA GLU A 17 41.82 24.41 7.24
C GLU A 17 42.83 24.86 6.17
N PHE A 18 44.11 24.87 6.49
CA PHE A 18 45.15 25.36 5.59
C PHE A 18 46.14 24.25 5.23
N ILE A 19 46.94 24.47 4.18
CA ILE A 19 48.05 23.58 3.88
C ILE A 19 48.99 23.54 5.11
N GLY A 20 49.35 22.33 5.52
CA GLY A 20 50.11 22.05 6.73
C GLY A 20 49.27 21.80 7.98
N SER A 21 47.96 22.06 7.98
CA SER A 21 47.10 21.77 9.15
C SER A 21 47.20 20.29 9.55
N LEU A 22 47.35 20.04 10.85
CA LEU A 22 47.52 18.71 11.41
C LEU A 22 46.18 17.99 11.63
N TYR A 23 46.13 16.70 11.26
CA TYR A 23 44.92 15.86 11.32
C TYR A 23 45.17 14.53 12.03
N ASP A 24 44.24 14.11 12.88
CA ASP A 24 44.18 12.77 13.45
C ASP A 24 43.15 11.91 12.69
N ILE A 25 43.61 10.91 11.92
CA ILE A 25 42.71 9.96 11.25
C ILE A 25 42.01 9.03 12.25
N ARG A 26 42.52 8.91 13.48
CA ARG A 26 41.98 7.98 14.47
C ARG A 26 40.66 8.50 15.05
N SER A 27 40.60 9.81 15.33
CA SER A 27 39.40 10.53 15.80
C SER A 27 38.69 11.34 14.71
N ASP A 28 39.27 11.42 13.51
CA ASP A 28 38.82 12.28 12.39
C ASP A 28 38.77 13.79 12.73
N ARG A 29 39.77 14.30 13.48
CA ARG A 29 39.80 15.71 13.95
C ARG A 29 41.05 16.46 13.50
N PHE A 30 40.90 17.78 13.33
CA PHE A 30 42.03 18.69 13.19
C PHE A 30 42.51 19.15 14.56
N GLU A 31 43.82 19.28 14.72
CA GLU A 31 44.46 19.59 16.02
C GLU A 31 44.74 21.08 16.22
N GLY A 32 44.28 21.94 15.31
CA GLY A 32 44.44 23.41 15.39
C GLY A 32 45.90 23.90 15.35
N ARG A 33 46.85 23.03 15.01
CA ARG A 33 48.27 23.35 14.81
C ARG A 33 48.65 23.15 13.35
N ASN A 34 49.68 23.87 12.90
CA ASN A 34 50.23 23.73 11.56
C ASN A 34 51.61 23.09 11.60
N LEU A 35 51.91 22.30 10.56
CA LEU A 35 53.19 21.67 10.32
C LEU A 35 54.31 22.70 10.06
N PHE A 36 53.96 23.84 9.48
CA PHE A 36 54.88 24.92 9.17
C PHE A 36 54.91 25.97 10.29
N ASN A 37 56.10 26.44 10.64
CA ASN A 37 56.33 27.47 11.67
C ASN A 37 56.26 28.91 11.13
N GLN A 38 56.23 29.06 9.80
CA GLN A 38 56.18 30.34 9.09
C GLN A 38 55.45 30.14 7.75
N GLU A 39 55.05 31.24 7.10
CA GLU A 39 54.38 31.18 5.81
C GLU A 39 55.30 30.60 4.72
N LEU A 40 54.74 29.72 3.89
CA LEU A 40 55.46 29.11 2.78
C LEU A 40 55.57 30.08 1.59
N PRO A 41 56.69 30.03 0.84
CA PRO A 41 56.78 30.75 -0.43
C PRO A 41 55.65 30.33 -1.39
N PRO A 42 55.04 31.28 -2.14
CA PRO A 42 53.96 30.94 -3.07
C PRO A 42 54.35 29.91 -4.13
N SER A 43 55.63 29.83 -4.51
CA SER A 43 56.15 28.84 -5.46
C SER A 43 56.09 27.40 -4.97
N TYR A 44 55.85 27.17 -3.67
CA TYR A 44 55.81 25.82 -3.08
C TYR A 44 54.40 25.23 -3.15
N ILE A 45 53.39 26.04 -3.47
CA ILE A 45 52.00 25.62 -3.59
C ILE A 45 51.57 25.84 -5.04
N SER A 46 51.35 24.75 -5.77
CA SER A 46 50.69 24.84 -7.08
C SER A 46 49.21 25.08 -6.89
N THR A 47 48.63 25.87 -7.77
CA THR A 47 47.18 26.00 -7.93
C THR A 47 46.84 25.63 -9.38
N ALA A 48 46.02 24.62 -9.57
CA ALA A 48 45.56 24.16 -10.88
C ALA A 48 44.03 24.28 -10.98
N ASP A 49 43.52 24.62 -12.16
CA ASP A 49 42.09 24.59 -12.41
C ASP A 49 41.60 23.14 -12.49
N CYS A 50 40.51 22.84 -11.80
CA CYS A 50 39.84 21.53 -11.78
C CYS A 50 38.33 21.70 -11.86
N ALA A 51 37.89 22.69 -12.66
CA ALA A 51 36.49 23.08 -12.76
C ALA A 51 35.61 21.90 -13.21
N TYR A 52 34.61 21.57 -12.39
CA TYR A 52 33.71 20.45 -12.65
C TYR A 52 32.40 20.65 -11.90
N THR A 53 31.26 20.60 -12.60
CA THR A 53 29.94 20.79 -11.99
C THR A 53 29.07 19.57 -12.19
N THR A 54 28.43 19.13 -11.12
CA THR A 54 27.50 18.00 -11.10
C THR A 54 26.27 18.30 -10.26
N TYR A 55 25.20 17.60 -10.60
CA TYR A 55 23.93 17.66 -9.91
C TYR A 55 23.59 16.28 -9.38
N ILE A 56 23.27 16.20 -8.09
CA ILE A 56 22.95 14.97 -7.38
C ILE A 56 21.55 15.10 -6.81
N VAL A 57 20.71 14.10 -7.02
CA VAL A 57 19.38 14.03 -6.39
C VAL A 57 19.40 12.93 -5.33
N ASP A 58 19.24 13.33 -4.07
CA ASP A 58 19.10 12.43 -2.93
C ASP A 58 17.64 12.33 -2.50
N GLU A 59 17.11 11.12 -2.44
CA GLU A 59 15.73 10.83 -2.01
C GLU A 59 15.64 10.59 -0.50
N ASN A 60 16.77 10.68 0.21
CA ASN A 60 16.88 10.47 1.65
C ASN A 60 16.29 9.12 2.09
N GLU A 61 16.48 8.07 1.28
CA GLU A 61 15.98 6.73 1.58
C GLU A 61 16.68 6.15 2.82
N SER A 62 18.00 6.26 2.83
CA SER A 62 18.88 5.82 3.93
C SER A 62 20.07 6.77 4.07
N GLN A 63 20.63 6.86 5.28
CA GLN A 63 21.81 7.69 5.51
C GLN A 63 23.03 7.15 4.75
N LYS A 64 23.09 5.81 4.60
CA LYS A 64 24.10 5.12 3.79
C LYS A 64 24.08 5.57 2.33
N ASP A 65 22.91 5.61 1.70
CA ASP A 65 22.75 6.04 0.31
C ASP A 65 23.15 7.51 0.12
N THR A 66 22.71 8.40 1.02
CA THR A 66 23.14 9.80 1.04
C THR A 66 24.67 9.91 1.06
N PHE A 67 25.33 9.18 1.95
CA PHE A 67 26.80 9.22 2.05
C PHE A 67 27.51 8.63 0.82
N ASN A 68 26.94 7.60 0.19
CA ASN A 68 27.48 7.03 -1.04
C ASN A 68 27.42 8.03 -2.20
N LYS A 69 26.27 8.70 -2.38
CA LYS A 69 26.06 9.71 -3.44
C LYS A 69 27.04 10.87 -3.36
N LEU A 70 27.53 11.16 -2.15
CA LEU A 70 28.46 12.26 -1.86
C LEU A 70 29.92 11.79 -1.79
N ASN A 71 30.16 10.53 -2.17
CA ASN A 71 31.47 9.91 -2.20
C ASN A 71 32.22 9.98 -0.85
N ILE A 72 31.50 9.97 0.27
CA ILE A 72 32.11 9.98 1.61
C ILE A 72 32.82 8.64 1.82
N ASP A 73 34.08 8.69 2.27
CA ASP A 73 34.88 7.49 2.55
C ASP A 73 34.23 6.61 3.64
N ALA A 74 34.35 5.28 3.51
CA ALA A 74 33.69 4.32 4.42
C ALA A 74 34.08 4.52 5.90
N SER A 75 35.36 4.77 6.17
CA SER A 75 35.83 5.03 7.54
C SER A 75 35.24 6.34 8.08
N MET A 76 35.11 7.35 7.21
CA MET A 76 34.51 8.64 7.57
C MET A 76 32.99 8.56 7.80
N LYS A 77 32.27 7.71 7.06
CA LYS A 77 30.83 7.46 7.27
C LYS A 77 30.55 6.98 8.68
N VAL A 78 31.31 5.99 9.14
CA VAL A 78 31.14 5.45 10.49
C VAL A 78 31.46 6.50 11.54
N SER A 79 32.49 7.33 11.32
CA SER A 79 32.79 8.47 12.21
C SER A 79 31.64 9.48 12.27
N LEU A 80 30.98 9.77 11.15
CA LEU A 80 29.78 10.63 11.12
C LEU A 80 28.60 9.98 11.86
N MET A 81 28.32 8.70 11.61
CA MET A 81 27.21 7.98 12.25
C MET A 81 27.40 7.84 13.77
N ALA A 82 28.65 7.61 14.21
CA ALA A 82 29.02 7.52 15.61
C ALA A 82 29.09 8.91 16.30
N GLY A 83 29.00 10.01 15.55
CA GLY A 83 29.06 11.37 16.09
C GLY A 83 30.46 11.83 16.47
N LEU A 84 31.52 11.22 15.92
CA LEU A 84 32.90 11.71 16.06
C LEU A 84 33.14 13.00 15.26
N LEU A 85 32.41 13.14 14.16
CA LEU A 85 32.43 14.27 13.24
C LEU A 85 31.11 15.03 13.30
N ASN A 86 31.18 16.33 13.58
CA ASN A 86 30.05 17.23 13.43
C ASN A 86 30.04 17.81 12.02
N VAL A 87 28.86 17.86 11.40
CA VAL A 87 28.66 18.50 10.10
C VAL A 87 28.36 19.98 10.31
N GLU A 88 29.03 20.84 9.55
CA GLU A 88 28.85 22.29 9.61
C GLU A 88 28.56 22.87 8.22
N GLY A 89 28.16 24.15 8.18
CA GLY A 89 27.96 24.89 6.93
C GLY A 89 27.02 24.19 5.92
N SER A 90 27.48 24.11 4.67
CA SER A 90 26.80 23.45 3.55
C SER A 90 26.51 21.98 3.78
N ALA A 91 27.20 21.28 4.68
CA ALA A 91 27.00 19.86 4.93
C ALA A 91 25.86 19.53 5.91
N LYS A 92 25.15 20.55 6.43
CA LYS A 92 24.02 20.33 7.37
C LYS A 92 22.92 19.41 6.86
N TYR A 93 22.74 19.31 5.54
CA TYR A 93 21.77 18.37 4.95
C TYR A 93 22.09 16.89 5.27
N LEU A 94 23.36 16.54 5.57
CA LEU A 94 23.76 15.19 5.98
C LEU A 94 23.10 14.72 7.28
N ASN A 95 22.69 15.66 8.13
CA ASN A 95 21.99 15.36 9.38
C ASN A 95 20.46 15.33 9.22
N GLN A 96 19.93 15.68 8.05
CA GLN A 96 18.50 15.75 7.79
C GLN A 96 17.97 14.38 7.36
N THR A 97 17.74 13.48 8.32
CA THR A 97 17.14 12.16 8.05
C THR A 97 15.62 12.17 8.27
N LYS A 98 14.86 11.45 7.43
CA LYS A 98 13.40 11.30 7.63
C LYS A 98 13.10 10.70 8.99
N THR A 99 12.18 11.34 9.71
CA THR A 99 11.71 10.87 11.02
C THR A 99 10.48 9.98 10.93
N ASP A 100 9.74 10.02 9.83
CA ASP A 100 8.53 9.25 9.56
C ASP A 100 8.42 8.95 8.05
N SER A 101 7.58 7.99 7.66
CA SER A 101 7.41 7.53 6.28
C SER A 101 6.43 8.37 5.46
N ARG A 102 5.71 9.31 6.10
CA ARG A 102 4.73 10.21 5.45
C ARG A 102 5.37 11.51 4.99
N THR A 103 6.60 11.78 5.43
CA THR A 103 7.43 12.89 5.00
C THR A 103 8.07 12.58 3.64
N VAL A 104 7.69 13.34 2.63
CA VAL A 104 8.52 13.48 1.43
C VAL A 104 9.71 14.34 1.80
N ARG A 105 10.91 13.84 1.51
CA ARG A 105 12.14 14.64 1.54
C ARG A 105 13.00 14.25 0.35
N VAL A 106 13.30 15.21 -0.51
CA VAL A 106 14.21 15.06 -1.64
C VAL A 106 15.16 16.25 -1.64
N THR A 107 16.46 16.00 -1.78
CA THR A 107 17.49 17.03 -1.78
C THR A 107 18.19 17.06 -3.14
N HIS A 108 18.15 18.21 -3.82
CA HIS A 108 18.92 18.47 -5.04
C HIS A 108 20.22 19.18 -4.65
N ILE A 109 21.36 18.59 -4.98
CA ILE A 109 22.69 19.06 -4.59
C ILE A 109 23.47 19.44 -5.84
N LEU A 110 23.86 20.72 -5.92
CA LEU A 110 24.86 21.21 -6.85
C LEU A 110 26.24 21.02 -6.21
N HIS A 111 27.07 20.18 -6.83
CA HIS A 111 28.46 19.96 -6.45
C HIS A 111 29.37 20.53 -7.53
N MET A 112 30.10 21.60 -7.21
CA MET A 112 30.97 22.30 -8.14
C MET A 112 32.39 22.37 -7.59
N LYS A 113 33.37 21.85 -8.32
CA LYS A 113 34.82 22.05 -8.08
C LYS A 113 35.31 23.20 -8.96
N THR A 114 36.34 23.91 -8.53
CA THR A 114 36.90 25.08 -9.23
C THR A 114 38.41 24.95 -9.40
N LYS A 115 39.14 24.93 -8.28
CA LYS A 115 40.61 24.94 -8.22
C LYS A 115 41.10 23.92 -7.22
N LYS A 116 42.28 23.38 -7.47
CA LYS A 116 43.00 22.50 -6.55
C LYS A 116 44.34 23.12 -6.19
N GLN A 117 44.59 23.26 -4.90
CA GLN A 117 45.90 23.66 -4.37
C GLN A 117 46.66 22.43 -3.90
N HIS A 118 47.96 22.37 -4.18
CA HIS A 118 48.79 21.24 -3.78
C HIS A 118 50.23 21.68 -3.43
N LEU A 119 50.74 21.17 -2.31
CA LEU A 119 52.10 21.40 -1.82
C LEU A 119 53.11 20.57 -2.61
N HIS A 120 54.20 21.18 -3.07
CA HIS A 120 55.33 20.48 -3.66
C HIS A 120 56.24 19.91 -2.57
N ILE A 121 55.90 18.71 -2.08
CA ILE A 121 56.60 18.03 -0.98
C ILE A 121 58.07 17.71 -1.34
N SER A 122 58.40 17.59 -2.63
CA SER A 122 59.75 17.27 -3.11
C SER A 122 60.73 18.45 -3.10
N MET A 123 60.32 19.65 -2.68
CA MET A 123 61.21 20.81 -2.61
C MET A 123 62.27 20.62 -1.52
N THR A 124 63.55 20.78 -1.88
CA THR A 124 64.69 20.49 -0.99
C THR A 124 64.72 21.38 0.25
N ASP A 125 64.31 22.64 0.12
CA ASP A 125 64.43 23.65 1.17
C ASP A 125 63.15 23.78 2.01
N LEU A 126 62.11 23.00 1.70
CA LEU A 126 60.87 22.91 2.48
C LEU A 126 61.18 22.54 3.94
N CYS A 127 62.25 21.77 4.16
CA CYS A 127 62.72 21.35 5.48
C CYS A 127 62.91 22.52 6.47
N ASN A 128 63.24 23.72 5.97
CA ASN A 128 63.52 24.90 6.78
C ASN A 128 62.29 25.54 7.41
N TYR A 129 61.09 25.15 6.97
CA TYR A 129 59.82 25.74 7.38
C TYR A 129 59.08 24.89 8.42
N PHE A 130 59.60 23.71 8.79
CA PHE A 130 58.89 22.80 9.67
C PHE A 130 59.02 23.17 11.16
N SER A 131 57.95 22.89 11.88
CA SER A 131 57.98 22.77 13.34
C SER A 131 58.28 21.31 13.73
N SER A 132 59.38 21.09 14.46
CA SER A 132 59.69 19.78 15.06
C SER A 132 58.58 19.34 16.01
N ASP A 133 58.02 20.28 16.77
CA ASP A 133 56.93 20.03 17.72
C ASP A 133 55.64 19.59 17.02
N ALA A 134 55.42 20.04 15.77
CA ALA A 134 54.29 19.59 14.95
C ALA A 134 54.49 18.15 14.46
N LEU A 135 55.70 17.81 14.02
CA LEU A 135 56.06 16.44 13.61
C LEU A 135 56.03 15.44 14.77
N ASP A 136 56.23 15.88 16.00
CA ASP A 136 56.12 15.08 17.23
C ASP A 136 54.82 15.32 17.99
N ASN A 137 53.77 15.84 17.35
CA ASN A 137 52.45 15.94 18.00
C ASN A 137 51.83 14.52 18.16
N PRO A 138 51.57 14.03 19.38
CA PRO A 138 51.01 12.68 19.61
C PRO A 138 49.56 12.54 19.12
N ASN A 139 48.85 13.66 19.00
CA ASN A 139 47.46 13.71 18.57
C ASN A 139 47.33 13.97 17.07
N ALA A 140 48.41 14.10 16.30
CA ALA A 140 48.34 14.22 14.85
C ALA A 140 48.91 12.97 14.19
N THR A 141 48.36 12.59 13.04
CA THR A 141 48.83 11.45 12.23
C THR A 141 49.19 11.85 10.80
N HIS A 142 48.47 12.85 10.27
CA HIS A 142 48.61 13.36 8.92
C HIS A 142 48.68 14.89 8.93
N CYS A 143 49.10 15.48 7.82
CA CYS A 143 48.99 16.91 7.55
C CYS A 143 48.31 17.16 6.20
N VAL A 144 47.62 18.29 6.06
CA VAL A 144 47.03 18.71 4.79
C VAL A 144 48.13 19.10 3.81
N ILE A 145 48.18 18.44 2.65
CA ILE A 145 49.10 18.79 1.55
C ILE A 145 48.36 19.32 0.33
N GLY A 146 47.06 19.07 0.22
CA GLY A 146 46.25 19.50 -0.90
C GLY A 146 44.84 19.88 -0.45
N ILE A 147 44.26 20.86 -1.13
CA ILE A 147 42.91 21.35 -0.87
C ILE A 147 42.19 21.49 -2.22
N THR A 148 41.09 20.78 -2.38
CA THR A 148 40.16 20.97 -3.49
C THR A 148 39.12 21.99 -3.10
N TRP A 149 38.96 23.02 -3.92
CA TRP A 149 38.04 24.14 -3.70
C TRP A 149 36.83 24.07 -4.63
N GLY A 150 35.75 24.74 -4.25
CA GLY A 150 34.52 24.83 -5.00
C GLY A 150 33.31 25.22 -4.14
N ALA A 151 32.14 24.67 -4.41
CA ALA A 151 30.95 24.87 -3.59
C ALA A 151 29.99 23.67 -3.64
N ASN A 152 29.37 23.40 -2.49
CA ASN A 152 28.21 22.54 -2.37
C ASN A 152 27.00 23.39 -2.01
N VAL A 153 25.93 23.27 -2.80
CA VAL A 153 24.64 23.90 -2.50
C VAL A 153 23.56 22.84 -2.58
N ALA A 154 22.89 22.59 -1.46
CA ALA A 154 21.82 21.63 -1.35
C ALA A 154 20.48 22.35 -1.14
N ALA A 155 19.50 22.05 -1.99
CA ALA A 155 18.11 22.45 -1.85
C ALA A 155 17.28 21.24 -1.43
N THR A 156 16.76 21.26 -0.21
CA THR A 156 15.92 20.19 0.36
C THR A 156 14.44 20.59 0.23
N PHE A 157 13.69 19.76 -0.49
CA PHE A 157 12.24 19.84 -0.64
C PHE A 157 11.57 18.90 0.37
N GLU A 158 10.66 19.42 1.17
CA GLU A 158 10.04 18.66 2.27
C GLU A 158 8.55 18.96 2.45
N GLU A 159 7.73 17.92 2.59
CA GLU A 159 6.31 18.04 2.92
C GLU A 159 5.78 16.77 3.61
N ASN A 160 4.83 16.94 4.52
CA ASN A 160 4.18 15.84 5.23
C ASN A 160 2.82 15.52 4.62
N PHE A 161 2.62 14.25 4.29
CA PHE A 161 1.39 13.75 3.68
C PHE A 161 0.48 13.05 4.70
N ALA A 162 -0.77 12.82 4.30
CA ALA A 162 -1.72 12.07 5.11
C ALA A 162 -1.31 10.59 5.23
N THR A 163 -0.80 9.99 4.14
CA THR A 163 -0.42 8.57 4.06
C THR A 163 0.99 8.42 3.50
N SER A 164 1.65 7.31 3.86
CA SER A 164 2.99 6.96 3.36
C SER A 164 2.98 6.65 1.86
N GLN A 165 1.89 6.07 1.34
CA GLN A 165 1.74 5.81 -0.09
C GLN A 165 1.70 7.10 -0.92
N ALA A 166 0.93 8.11 -0.48
CA ALA A 166 0.89 9.40 -1.14
C ALA A 166 2.27 10.10 -1.09
N ALA A 167 2.98 10.00 0.04
CA ALA A 167 4.34 10.50 0.16
C ALA A 167 5.28 9.80 -0.85
N GLN A 168 5.24 8.47 -0.93
CA GLN A 168 6.09 7.71 -1.84
C GLN A 168 5.85 8.07 -3.32
N GLU A 169 4.59 8.24 -3.72
CA GLU A 169 4.23 8.66 -5.08
C GLU A 169 4.80 10.06 -5.41
N ILE A 170 4.57 11.05 -4.52
CA ILE A 170 5.06 12.40 -4.72
C ILE A 170 6.59 12.46 -4.71
N GLN A 171 7.24 11.70 -3.82
CA GLN A 171 8.69 11.58 -3.77
C GLN A 171 9.26 11.03 -5.08
N GLY A 172 8.69 9.94 -5.61
CA GLY A 172 9.13 9.36 -6.88
C GLY A 172 8.92 10.30 -8.06
N ASN A 173 7.79 11.02 -8.09
CA ASN A 173 7.52 12.02 -9.13
C ASN A 173 8.49 13.21 -9.04
N LEU A 174 8.77 13.70 -7.84
CA LEU A 174 9.70 14.81 -7.61
C LEU A 174 11.14 14.41 -7.94
N SER A 175 11.58 13.22 -7.51
CA SER A 175 12.93 12.74 -7.80
C SER A 175 13.14 12.54 -9.30
N ALA A 176 12.16 11.98 -10.01
CA ALA A 176 12.17 11.86 -11.46
C ALA A 176 12.21 13.24 -12.14
N TYR A 177 11.44 14.20 -11.63
CA TYR A 177 11.43 15.57 -12.15
C TYR A 177 12.80 16.25 -12.00
N LEU A 178 13.42 16.18 -10.82
CA LEU A 178 14.72 16.80 -10.55
C LEU A 178 15.89 16.08 -11.26
N LYS A 179 15.72 14.79 -11.58
CA LYS A 179 16.70 13.98 -12.35
C LYS A 179 16.60 14.20 -13.86
N LYS A 180 15.52 14.79 -14.38
CA LYS A 180 15.45 15.19 -15.80
C LYS A 180 16.66 16.05 -16.14
N PRO A 181 17.21 15.93 -17.37
CA PRO A 181 18.56 16.37 -17.66
C PRO A 181 18.76 17.82 -17.23
N THR A 182 19.52 17.97 -16.15
CA THR A 182 20.09 19.21 -15.63
C THR A 182 21.07 19.86 -16.64
N MET A 183 21.10 19.36 -17.89
CA MET A 183 21.88 19.85 -19.04
C MET A 183 21.41 21.22 -19.56
N ASP A 184 20.17 21.63 -19.33
CA ASP A 184 19.66 22.96 -19.75
C ASP A 184 19.89 24.07 -18.70
N ILE A 185 20.53 23.77 -17.56
CA ILE A 185 20.91 24.81 -16.59
C ILE A 185 22.15 25.59 -17.07
N SER A 186 22.93 25.03 -18.00
CA SER A 186 24.09 25.69 -18.62
C SER A 186 23.79 26.49 -19.90
N GLY A 187 22.54 26.54 -20.37
CA GLY A 187 22.15 27.25 -21.60
C GLY A 187 20.90 28.11 -21.42
N ASP A 188 20.76 29.16 -22.24
CA ASP A 188 19.63 30.11 -22.26
C ASP A 188 18.29 29.49 -22.76
N ALA A 189 18.13 28.18 -22.69
CA ALA A 189 16.89 27.52 -23.10
C ALA A 189 15.83 27.67 -21.99
N GLU A 190 14.71 28.31 -22.32
CA GLU A 190 13.54 28.37 -21.45
C GLU A 190 13.02 26.95 -21.17
N LEU A 191 13.01 26.59 -19.88
CA LEU A 191 12.51 25.32 -19.39
C LEU A 191 10.99 25.27 -19.52
N ASN A 192 10.48 24.76 -20.64
CA ASN A 192 9.04 24.62 -20.86
C ASN A 192 8.54 23.31 -20.22
N TYR A 193 8.31 23.33 -18.90
CA TYR A 193 7.72 22.21 -18.17
C TYR A 193 6.20 22.33 -18.10
N ASP A 194 5.50 21.24 -18.44
CA ASP A 194 4.04 21.14 -18.46
C ASP A 194 3.41 21.58 -17.13
N ASP A 195 2.56 22.62 -17.17
CA ASP A 195 1.91 23.28 -16.01
C ASP A 195 1.15 22.31 -15.09
N LYS A 196 0.66 21.19 -15.66
CA LYS A 196 0.00 20.11 -14.91
C LYS A 196 0.94 19.37 -13.95
N THR A 197 2.24 19.34 -14.22
CA THR A 197 3.24 18.66 -13.36
C THR A 197 3.68 19.58 -12.22
N ASN A 198 3.84 20.88 -12.50
CA ASN A 198 4.24 21.88 -11.51
C ASN A 198 3.17 22.14 -10.45
N SER A 199 1.89 21.99 -10.77
CA SER A 199 0.80 22.13 -9.80
C SER A 199 0.88 21.11 -8.65
N LYS A 200 1.45 19.92 -8.90
CA LYS A 200 1.58 18.84 -7.90
C LYS A 200 2.61 19.12 -6.80
N PHE A 201 3.50 20.10 -6.99
CA PHE A 201 4.63 20.37 -6.09
C PHE A 201 4.56 21.74 -5.39
N ARG A 202 3.47 22.49 -5.56
CA ARG A 202 3.35 23.88 -5.06
C ARG A 202 3.36 24.02 -3.53
N SER A 203 3.14 22.93 -2.80
CA SER A 203 3.06 22.93 -1.33
C SER A 203 4.36 22.49 -0.63
N LEU A 204 5.41 22.17 -1.38
CA LEU A 204 6.69 21.72 -0.81
C LEU A 204 7.40 22.86 -0.08
N ASN A 205 7.81 22.62 1.16
CA ASN A 205 8.73 23.53 1.85
C ASN A 205 10.13 23.36 1.27
N ILE A 206 10.77 24.46 0.91
CA ILE A 206 12.11 24.46 0.33
C ILE A 206 13.07 25.07 1.35
N SER A 207 14.14 24.33 1.67
CA SER A 207 15.22 24.81 2.53
C SER A 207 16.56 24.66 1.84
N PHE A 208 17.48 25.59 2.08
CA PHE A 208 18.80 25.56 1.48
C PHE A 208 19.89 25.35 2.54
N SER A 209 20.82 24.47 2.21
CA SER A 209 22.08 24.27 2.94
C SER A 209 23.22 24.53 1.97
N GLY A 210 23.92 25.65 2.14
CA GLY A 210 25.01 26.05 1.27
C GLY A 210 25.78 27.20 1.87
N ASP A 211 27.08 27.27 1.60
CA ASP A 211 27.97 28.31 2.11
C ASP A 211 28.02 29.53 1.17
N ILE A 212 26.94 29.75 0.43
CA ILE A 212 26.72 30.88 -0.49
C ILE A 212 25.55 31.70 0.04
N LYS A 213 25.69 33.03 0.02
CA LYS A 213 24.60 33.92 0.43
C LYS A 213 23.51 33.91 -0.63
N ILE A 214 22.38 33.31 -0.29
CA ILE A 214 21.17 33.34 -1.10
C ILE A 214 20.43 34.64 -0.76
N LYS A 215 20.13 35.45 -1.78
CA LYS A 215 19.47 36.75 -1.61
C LYS A 215 17.98 36.61 -1.30
N ASP A 216 17.31 35.70 -1.99
CA ASP A 216 15.86 35.51 -1.93
C ASP A 216 15.53 34.10 -1.45
N VAL A 217 14.58 33.97 -0.54
CA VAL A 217 14.12 32.64 -0.07
C VAL A 217 13.32 31.99 -1.20
N PRO A 218 13.72 30.81 -1.69
CA PRO A 218 13.05 30.15 -2.79
C PRO A 218 11.71 29.55 -2.33
N HIS A 219 10.68 29.69 -3.17
CA HIS A 219 9.34 29.17 -2.90
C HIS A 219 8.89 28.15 -3.94
N THR A 220 9.58 28.06 -5.08
CA THR A 220 9.28 27.12 -6.16
C THR A 220 10.52 26.33 -6.58
N ILE A 221 10.32 25.22 -7.29
CA ILE A 221 11.42 24.45 -7.89
C ILE A 221 12.18 25.31 -8.92
N GLU A 222 11.51 26.22 -9.62
CA GLU A 222 12.15 27.11 -10.58
C GLU A 222 13.07 28.13 -9.89
N ASP A 223 12.69 28.64 -8.71
CA ASP A 223 13.56 29.49 -7.90
C ASP A 223 14.86 28.76 -7.55
N VAL A 224 14.77 27.46 -7.26
CA VAL A 224 15.95 26.61 -6.99
C VAL A 224 16.87 26.53 -8.20
N PHE A 225 16.32 26.29 -9.39
CA PHE A 225 17.12 26.25 -10.61
C PHE A 225 17.75 27.60 -10.92
N ASN A 226 17.03 28.70 -10.73
CA ASN A 226 17.57 30.05 -10.89
C ASN A 226 18.70 30.33 -9.91
N ILE A 227 18.55 29.94 -8.64
CA ILE A 227 19.65 30.05 -7.67
C ILE A 227 20.86 29.24 -8.13
N PHE A 228 20.67 27.99 -8.57
CA PHE A 228 21.76 27.14 -9.07
C PHE A 228 22.50 27.76 -10.27
N ARG A 229 21.80 28.46 -11.18
CA ARG A 229 22.41 29.22 -12.28
C ARG A 229 23.31 30.36 -11.80
N THR A 230 23.00 30.98 -10.67
CA THR A 230 23.82 32.07 -10.11
C THR A 230 25.04 31.60 -9.33
N VAL A 231 25.07 30.34 -8.88
CA VAL A 231 26.12 29.80 -8.02
C VAL A 231 27.53 29.93 -8.61
N PRO A 232 27.80 29.60 -9.89
CA PRO A 232 29.12 29.81 -10.50
C PRO A 232 29.63 31.25 -10.35
N SER A 233 28.80 32.25 -10.66
CA SER A 233 29.16 33.67 -10.55
C SER A 233 29.38 34.11 -9.10
N GLU A 234 28.62 33.58 -8.15
CA GLU A 234 28.83 33.88 -6.72
C GLU A 234 30.12 33.22 -6.19
N VAL A 235 30.49 32.04 -6.69
CA VAL A 235 31.75 31.38 -6.31
C VAL A 235 32.97 32.09 -6.90
N GLU A 236 32.88 32.65 -8.10
CA GLU A 236 33.95 33.47 -8.69
C GLU A 236 34.33 34.67 -7.80
N LYS A 237 33.37 35.21 -7.04
CA LYS A 237 33.59 36.34 -6.11
C LYS A 237 34.24 35.90 -4.78
N LEU A 238 34.31 34.60 -4.49
CA LEU A 238 34.78 34.05 -3.22
C LEU A 238 36.21 33.51 -3.35
N ASN A 239 37.11 33.93 -2.45
CA ASN A 239 38.50 33.44 -2.36
C ASN A 239 39.24 33.45 -3.71
N ASP A 240 39.21 34.58 -4.42
CA ASP A 240 39.85 34.74 -5.75
C ASP A 240 39.41 33.67 -6.76
N GLY A 241 38.10 33.39 -6.76
CA GLY A 241 37.45 32.40 -7.60
C GLY A 241 37.74 30.95 -7.22
N LYS A 242 38.31 30.68 -6.03
CA LYS A 242 38.42 29.31 -5.50
C LYS A 242 37.11 28.84 -4.90
N GLY A 243 36.32 29.70 -4.26
CA GLY A 243 35.18 29.24 -3.45
C GLY A 243 35.59 28.66 -2.10
N GLN A 244 34.83 27.68 -1.62
CA GLN A 244 34.96 27.01 -0.32
C GLN A 244 35.73 25.69 -0.41
N GLN A 245 36.17 25.16 0.72
CA GLN A 245 36.93 23.92 0.79
C GLN A 245 35.99 22.71 0.72
N LEU A 246 36.28 21.78 -0.20
CA LEU A 246 35.46 20.59 -0.43
C LEU A 246 36.15 19.32 0.04
N GLU A 247 37.46 19.19 -0.21
CA GLU A 247 38.24 18.00 0.07
C GLU A 247 39.64 18.38 0.56
N PHE A 248 40.17 17.60 1.50
CA PHE A 248 41.54 17.67 1.98
C PHE A 248 42.31 16.43 1.56
N GLU A 249 43.49 16.64 0.98
CA GLU A 249 44.48 15.59 0.76
C GLU A 249 45.43 15.56 1.94
N LEU A 250 45.41 14.45 2.67
CA LEU A 250 46.13 14.28 3.92
C LEU A 250 47.31 13.34 3.70
N TYR A 251 48.50 13.81 4.06
CA TYR A 251 49.75 13.08 3.89
C TYR A 251 50.27 12.58 5.25
N PRO A 252 50.73 11.33 5.37
CA PRO A 252 51.20 10.81 6.65
C PRO A 252 52.41 11.59 7.20
N LEU A 253 52.34 12.00 8.48
CA LEU A 253 53.45 12.69 9.15
C LEU A 253 54.71 11.83 9.22
N LYS A 254 54.55 10.50 9.26
CA LYS A 254 55.67 9.54 9.19
C LYS A 254 56.47 9.71 7.90
N ARG A 255 55.79 9.80 6.75
CA ARG A 255 56.44 10.00 5.45
C ARG A 255 57.03 11.41 5.32
N MET A 256 56.37 12.42 5.89
CA MET A 256 56.97 13.75 6.00
C MET A 256 58.30 13.69 6.75
N ALA A 257 58.35 13.06 7.93
CA ALA A 257 59.57 12.93 8.71
C ALA A 257 60.69 12.19 7.95
N GLU A 258 60.35 11.14 7.19
CA GLU A 258 61.30 10.42 6.33
C GLU A 258 61.94 11.33 5.27
N ILE A 259 61.14 12.16 4.59
CA ILE A 259 61.62 13.13 3.59
C ILE A 259 62.61 14.12 4.21
N PHE A 260 62.37 14.51 5.47
CA PHE A 260 63.24 15.45 6.20
C PHE A 260 64.40 14.78 6.91
N LYS A 261 64.52 13.45 6.83
CA LYS A 261 65.47 12.67 7.64
C LYS A 261 65.35 13.01 9.14
N TYR A 262 64.14 13.38 9.58
CA TYR A 262 63.83 13.67 10.97
C TYR A 262 63.46 12.37 11.68
N LYS A 263 64.07 12.13 12.84
CA LYS A 263 63.75 10.97 13.66
C LYS A 263 62.61 11.34 14.59
N LEU A 264 61.42 10.80 14.31
CA LEU A 264 60.25 10.95 15.19
C LEU A 264 60.55 10.45 16.61
N SER A 265 60.11 11.24 17.60
CA SER A 265 60.22 10.91 19.01
C SER A 265 59.08 10.00 19.49
N ILE A 266 57.98 9.95 18.72
CA ILE A 266 56.75 9.22 19.06
C ILE A 266 56.36 8.29 17.93
N GLU A 267 56.06 7.04 18.27
CA GLU A 267 55.46 6.07 17.35
C GLU A 267 53.93 6.23 17.32
N ARG A 268 53.36 6.28 16.12
CA ARG A 268 51.91 6.42 15.92
C ARG A 268 51.36 5.14 15.33
N ILE A 269 50.50 4.48 16.08
CA ILE A 269 49.76 3.33 15.58
C ILE A 269 48.49 3.83 14.92
N ILE A 270 48.31 3.45 13.66
CA ILE A 270 47.08 3.64 12.90
C ILE A 270 46.68 2.24 12.44
N LYS A 271 45.58 1.73 12.99
CA LYS A 271 44.93 0.51 12.52
C LYS A 271 43.66 0.88 11.78
N ASP A 272 43.51 0.35 10.58
CA ASP A 272 42.24 0.41 9.87
C ASP A 272 41.28 -0.62 10.44
N VAL A 273 39.99 -0.28 10.43
CA VAL A 273 38.93 -1.23 10.78
C VAL A 273 38.56 -2.05 9.56
N SER A 274 38.40 -3.36 9.73
CA SER A 274 37.99 -4.23 8.63
C SER A 274 36.66 -3.79 7.99
N MET A 275 36.58 -3.90 6.66
CA MET A 275 35.38 -3.51 5.89
C MET A 275 34.11 -4.24 6.36
N HIS A 276 34.25 -5.49 6.82
CA HIS A 276 33.14 -6.26 7.37
C HIS A 276 32.50 -5.57 8.60
N ILE A 277 33.32 -5.06 9.51
CA ILE A 277 32.85 -4.33 10.70
C ILE A 277 32.22 -3.00 10.29
N LEU A 278 32.83 -2.26 9.35
CA LEU A 278 32.25 -1.01 8.86
C LEU A 278 30.85 -1.21 8.28
N TYR A 279 30.63 -2.26 7.49
CA TYR A 279 29.31 -2.58 6.96
C TYR A 279 28.31 -3.00 8.04
N ARG A 280 28.73 -3.75 9.06
CA ARG A 280 27.85 -4.07 10.20
C ARG A 280 27.46 -2.82 10.98
N LEU A 281 28.39 -1.87 11.18
CA LEU A 281 28.11 -0.60 11.84
C LEU A 281 27.09 0.24 11.06
N GLU A 282 27.26 0.35 9.73
CA GLU A 282 26.28 1.01 8.87
C GLU A 282 24.88 0.40 9.02
N ASP A 283 24.78 -0.94 9.04
CA ASP A 283 23.51 -1.65 9.20
C ASP A 283 22.85 -1.39 10.56
N VAL A 284 23.64 -1.43 11.65
CA VAL A 284 23.16 -1.12 13.01
C VAL A 284 22.51 0.26 13.08
N PHE A 285 23.16 1.29 12.55
CA PHE A 285 22.60 2.64 12.55
C PHE A 285 21.34 2.75 11.69
N GLU A 286 21.33 2.09 10.54
CA GLU A 286 20.17 2.06 9.65
C GLU A 286 18.97 1.37 10.30
N GLN A 287 19.19 0.26 11.02
CA GLN A 287 18.13 -0.43 11.77
C GLN A 287 17.52 0.48 12.86
N ILE A 288 18.35 1.23 13.59
CA ILE A 288 17.87 2.19 14.61
C ILE A 288 17.00 3.27 13.97
N ILE A 289 17.44 3.85 12.84
CA ILE A 289 16.70 4.90 12.14
C ILE A 289 15.35 4.37 11.65
N LYS A 290 15.33 3.19 11.01
CA LYS A 290 14.09 2.55 10.54
C LYS A 290 13.14 2.22 11.69
N GLY A 291 13.64 1.67 12.80
CA GLY A 291 12.84 1.38 14.00
C GLY A 291 12.18 2.64 14.57
N LYS A 292 12.91 3.77 14.62
CA LYS A 292 12.34 5.07 15.03
C LYS A 292 11.25 5.56 14.09
N ARG A 293 11.43 5.41 12.77
CA ARG A 293 10.40 5.78 11.77
C ARG A 293 9.11 5.00 12.01
N MET A 294 9.20 3.68 12.25
CA MET A 294 8.01 2.85 12.53
C MET A 294 7.23 3.31 13.77
N ILE A 295 7.93 3.64 14.86
CA ILE A 295 7.26 4.16 16.08
C ILE A 295 6.63 5.52 15.82
N ASN A 296 7.28 6.40 15.08
CA ASN A 296 6.74 7.72 14.75
C ASN A 296 5.51 7.62 13.85
N ASP A 297 5.55 6.75 12.84
CA ASP A 297 4.41 6.44 11.96
C ASP A 297 3.22 5.94 12.77
N PHE A 298 3.46 5.01 13.68
CA PHE A 298 2.43 4.52 14.57
C PHE A 298 1.86 5.65 15.43
N LEU A 299 2.71 6.43 16.11
CA LEU A 299 2.25 7.53 16.97
C LEU A 299 1.41 8.54 16.21
N ASP A 300 1.79 8.83 14.96
CA ASP A 300 1.04 9.76 14.12
C ASP A 300 -0.30 9.22 13.65
N ASN A 301 -0.43 7.91 13.46
CA ASN A 301 -1.72 7.26 13.20
C ASN A 301 -2.62 7.28 14.44
N VAL A 302 -2.04 7.30 15.64
CA VAL A 302 -2.77 7.21 16.91
C VAL A 302 -3.14 8.57 17.50
N LYS A 303 -2.31 9.60 17.31
CA LYS A 303 -2.57 10.98 17.79
C LYS A 303 -3.95 11.53 17.42
N PRO A 304 -4.48 11.33 16.19
CA PRO A 304 -5.81 11.79 15.81
C PRO A 304 -6.94 11.11 16.59
N TRP A 305 -6.66 10.08 17.38
CA TRP A 305 -7.64 9.32 18.16
C TRP A 305 -7.44 9.45 19.66
N LYS A 306 -6.60 10.38 20.11
CA LYS A 306 -6.22 10.55 21.52
C LYS A 306 -7.40 10.63 22.50
N ASP A 307 -8.54 11.20 22.07
CA ASP A 307 -9.73 11.37 22.90
C ASP A 307 -10.62 10.11 22.92
N TRP A 308 -10.47 9.24 21.91
CA TRP A 308 -11.23 8.00 21.73
C TRP A 308 -10.59 6.81 22.44
N ILE A 309 -9.27 6.76 22.44
CA ILE A 309 -8.50 5.64 23.00
C ILE A 309 -8.03 5.91 24.44
N PRO A 310 -7.66 4.88 25.20
CA PRO A 310 -7.02 5.02 26.50
C PRO A 310 -5.69 5.79 26.43
N SER A 311 -5.45 6.71 27.38
CA SER A 311 -4.22 7.52 27.42
C SER A 311 -2.96 6.68 27.63
N ASN A 312 -3.06 5.57 28.37
CA ASN A 312 -1.95 4.65 28.60
C ASN A 312 -1.41 4.03 27.29
N TRP A 313 -2.23 3.88 26.25
CA TRP A 313 -1.77 3.36 24.94
C TRP A 313 -0.80 4.33 24.26
N ILE A 314 -1.11 5.64 24.29
CA ILE A 314 -0.21 6.67 23.74
C ILE A 314 1.04 6.78 24.61
N GLU A 315 0.89 6.68 25.94
CA GLU A 315 1.97 6.80 26.90
C GLU A 315 3.02 5.69 26.71
N ILE A 316 2.62 4.42 26.61
CA ILE A 316 3.52 3.27 26.39
C ILE A 316 4.41 3.47 25.16
N ILE A 317 3.83 3.99 24.08
CA ILE A 317 4.54 4.14 22.80
C ILE A 317 5.41 5.39 22.80
N SER A 318 4.95 6.45 23.47
CA SER A 318 5.75 7.65 23.71
C SER A 318 6.98 7.36 24.58
N ILE A 319 6.83 6.49 25.60
CA ILE A 319 7.96 6.00 26.41
C ILE A 319 8.93 5.23 25.53
N LYS A 320 8.44 4.30 24.70
CA LYS A 320 9.28 3.56 23.75
C LYS A 320 10.03 4.50 22.80
N GLN A 321 9.38 5.54 22.30
CA GLN A 321 10.02 6.55 21.45
C GLN A 321 11.18 7.26 22.17
N ALA A 322 10.99 7.63 23.44
CA ALA A 322 12.03 8.24 24.26
C ALA A 322 13.19 7.26 24.53
N ASP A 323 12.88 6.02 24.87
CA ASP A 323 13.87 4.96 25.12
C ASP A 323 14.76 4.72 23.89
N LEU A 324 14.18 4.72 22.67
CA LEU A 324 14.95 4.56 21.44
C LEU A 324 15.94 5.69 21.21
N LYS A 325 15.59 6.93 21.60
CA LYS A 325 16.50 8.06 21.50
C LYS A 325 17.67 7.92 22.48
N ILE A 326 17.42 7.42 23.69
CA ILE A 326 18.46 7.16 24.69
C ILE A 326 19.39 6.04 24.19
N ILE A 327 18.83 4.91 23.77
CA ILE A 327 19.59 3.77 23.24
C ILE A 327 20.46 4.19 22.05
N GLN A 328 19.94 5.02 21.15
CA GLN A 328 20.72 5.54 20.03
C GLN A 328 21.95 6.32 20.51
N LEU A 329 21.76 7.28 21.43
CA LEU A 329 22.85 8.14 21.92
C LEU A 329 23.91 7.32 22.67
N ASP A 330 23.49 6.36 23.50
CA ASP A 330 24.41 5.47 24.22
C ASP A 330 25.19 4.57 23.27
N THR A 331 24.52 4.00 22.26
CA THR A 331 25.17 3.17 21.23
C THR A 331 26.17 4.00 20.42
N GLN A 332 25.80 5.21 19.98
CA GLN A 332 26.71 6.13 19.27
C GLN A 332 27.96 6.42 20.10
N ARG A 333 27.79 6.73 21.40
CA ARG A 333 28.90 7.04 22.30
C ARG A 333 29.84 5.84 22.51
N GLN A 334 29.29 4.64 22.71
CA GLN A 334 30.09 3.42 22.89
C GLN A 334 30.86 3.08 21.61
N LEU A 335 30.19 3.15 20.45
CA LEU A 335 30.80 2.91 19.15
C LEU A 335 31.91 3.92 18.83
N ALA A 336 31.67 5.20 19.07
CA ALA A 336 32.66 6.27 18.90
C ALA A 336 33.93 6.00 19.73
N THR A 337 33.75 5.69 21.02
CA THR A 337 34.86 5.43 21.94
C THR A 337 35.69 4.23 21.49
N LEU A 338 35.00 3.12 21.14
CA LEU A 338 35.67 1.89 20.76
C LEU A 338 36.36 1.98 19.39
N LEU A 339 35.75 2.72 18.45
CA LEU A 339 36.33 2.99 17.13
C LEU A 339 37.66 3.73 17.25
N GLU A 340 37.73 4.77 18.10
CA GLU A 340 38.98 5.50 18.34
C GLU A 340 40.06 4.60 18.98
N GLN A 341 39.70 3.80 19.99
CA GLN A 341 40.63 2.87 20.66
C GLN A 341 41.20 1.83 19.71
N ILE A 342 40.36 1.27 18.83
CA ILE A 342 40.79 0.31 17.80
C ILE A 342 41.74 0.98 16.81
N ARG A 343 41.40 2.17 16.31
CA ARG A 343 42.24 2.92 15.37
C ARG A 343 43.59 3.33 15.98
N ARG A 344 43.64 3.59 17.29
CA ARG A 344 44.88 3.79 18.08
C ARG A 344 45.65 2.50 18.36
N GLY A 345 45.06 1.34 18.07
CA GLY A 345 45.64 0.03 18.33
C GLY A 345 45.66 -0.38 19.80
N GLU A 346 44.97 0.37 20.67
CA GLU A 346 44.83 0.12 22.11
C GLU A 346 43.93 -1.11 22.38
N VAL A 347 42.99 -1.35 21.46
CA VAL A 347 42.00 -2.42 21.55
C VAL A 347 41.94 -3.20 20.25
N ASP A 348 41.67 -4.50 20.34
CA ASP A 348 41.48 -5.38 19.20
C ASP A 348 40.05 -5.26 18.63
N GLU A 349 39.91 -5.39 17.31
CA GLU A 349 38.63 -5.34 16.60
C GLU A 349 37.59 -6.32 17.15
N LYS A 350 38.01 -7.43 17.78
CA LYS A 350 37.10 -8.39 18.44
C LYS A 350 36.15 -7.75 19.44
N LYS A 351 36.58 -6.71 20.18
CA LYS A 351 35.67 -6.02 21.11
C LYS A 351 34.53 -5.30 20.38
N MET A 352 34.77 -4.81 19.17
CA MET A 352 33.71 -4.21 18.34
C MET A 352 32.74 -5.29 17.88
N ILE A 353 33.24 -6.47 17.49
CA ILE A 353 32.42 -7.62 17.12
C ILE A 353 31.54 -8.04 18.31
N GLU A 354 32.11 -8.17 19.51
CA GLU A 354 31.36 -8.50 20.74
C GLU A 354 30.25 -7.47 21.04
N LEU A 355 30.54 -6.19 20.87
CA LEU A 355 29.54 -5.13 21.06
C LEU A 355 28.42 -5.21 20.03
N LEU A 356 28.75 -5.46 18.76
CA LEU A 356 27.78 -5.63 17.68
C LEU A 356 26.94 -6.90 17.87
N ASP A 357 27.55 -8.01 18.30
CA ASP A 357 26.84 -9.26 18.57
C ASP A 357 25.89 -9.11 19.77
N ASN A 358 26.32 -8.40 20.82
CA ASN A 358 25.45 -8.05 21.94
C ASN A 358 24.31 -7.13 21.49
N PHE A 359 24.60 -6.16 20.64
CA PHE A 359 23.58 -5.30 20.04
C PHE A 359 22.56 -6.15 19.28
N ASP A 360 22.98 -7.09 18.42
CA ASP A 360 22.09 -7.97 17.65
C ASP A 360 21.23 -8.87 18.56
N GLN A 361 21.81 -9.45 19.62
CA GLN A 361 21.09 -10.34 20.54
C GLN A 361 20.09 -9.59 21.43
N ASN A 362 20.44 -8.38 21.88
CA ASN A 362 19.64 -7.57 22.78
C ASN A 362 18.99 -6.38 22.07
N ASN A 363 18.81 -6.45 20.74
CA ASN A 363 18.49 -5.30 19.89
C ASN A 363 17.07 -4.75 20.10
N ARG A 364 16.87 -3.96 21.15
CA ARG A 364 15.59 -3.32 21.49
C ARG A 364 15.14 -2.25 20.48
N CYS A 365 16.01 -1.88 19.55
CA CYS A 365 15.80 -0.86 18.54
C CYS A 365 15.82 -1.39 17.09
N SER A 366 16.02 -2.70 16.90
CA SER A 366 15.92 -3.32 15.57
C SER A 366 14.51 -3.18 15.02
N VAL A 367 14.40 -3.16 13.69
CA VAL A 367 13.13 -3.23 12.98
C VAL A 367 12.28 -4.40 13.50
N ARG A 368 12.89 -5.58 13.70
CA ARG A 368 12.22 -6.76 14.22
C ARG A 368 11.70 -6.57 15.65
N SER A 369 12.49 -6.01 16.55
CA SER A 369 12.06 -5.77 17.93
C SER A 369 10.96 -4.71 18.01
N ILE A 370 11.04 -3.66 17.18
CA ILE A 370 9.97 -2.67 17.07
C ILE A 370 8.71 -3.29 16.52
N GLN A 371 8.81 -4.11 15.49
CA GLN A 371 7.66 -4.83 14.95
C GLN A 371 7.02 -5.73 16.02
N GLN A 372 7.82 -6.53 16.74
CA GLN A 372 7.33 -7.35 17.84
C GLN A 372 6.67 -6.51 18.94
N PHE A 373 7.26 -5.37 19.33
CA PHE A 373 6.65 -4.46 20.29
C PHE A 373 5.31 -3.91 19.80
N LEU A 374 5.18 -3.56 18.52
CA LEU A 374 3.93 -3.12 17.93
C LEU A 374 2.90 -4.26 17.83
N GLU A 375 3.33 -5.49 17.59
CA GLU A 375 2.49 -6.70 17.57
C GLU A 375 1.99 -7.08 18.98
N GLU A 376 2.84 -6.97 20.00
CA GLU A 376 2.45 -7.10 21.41
C GLU A 376 1.40 -6.04 21.81
N ASN A 377 1.38 -4.91 21.10
CA ASN A 377 0.37 -3.86 21.21
C ASN A 377 -0.65 -3.89 20.04
N SER A 378 -0.82 -5.03 19.36
CA SER A 378 -1.67 -5.18 18.15
C SER A 378 -3.13 -4.82 18.36
N GLN A 379 -3.66 -4.95 19.59
CA GLN A 379 -5.01 -4.47 19.93
C GLN A 379 -5.16 -2.98 19.60
N ASN A 380 -4.09 -2.20 19.73
CA ASN A 380 -4.06 -0.79 19.37
C ASN A 380 -4.15 -0.63 17.85
N ASN A 381 -3.40 -1.41 17.07
CA ASN A 381 -3.44 -1.36 15.60
C ASN A 381 -4.83 -1.68 15.05
N ILE A 382 -5.39 -2.85 15.41
CA ILE A 382 -6.70 -3.30 14.93
C ILE A 382 -7.78 -2.25 15.27
N LYS A 383 -7.65 -1.66 16.45
CA LYS A 383 -8.58 -0.63 16.89
C LYS A 383 -8.44 0.66 16.10
N ILE A 384 -7.22 1.13 15.90
CA ILE A 384 -6.95 2.36 15.14
C ILE A 384 -7.38 2.19 13.69
N ASP A 385 -7.18 1.01 13.09
CA ASP A 385 -7.67 0.70 11.75
C ASP A 385 -9.20 0.77 11.67
N SER A 386 -9.89 0.17 12.63
CA SER A 386 -11.35 0.22 12.72
C SER A 386 -11.88 1.64 12.92
N LEU A 387 -11.18 2.47 13.69
CA LEU A 387 -11.52 3.89 13.85
C LEU A 387 -11.27 4.70 12.57
N ASN A 388 -10.17 4.45 11.87
CA ASN A 388 -9.86 5.08 10.59
C ASN A 388 -10.92 4.75 9.53
N GLU A 389 -11.43 3.52 9.49
CA GLU A 389 -12.54 3.13 8.60
C GLU A 389 -13.83 3.90 8.92
N ILE A 390 -14.20 3.98 10.21
CA ILE A 390 -15.37 4.76 10.64
C ILE A 390 -15.23 6.22 10.19
N ARG A 391 -14.03 6.78 10.37
CA ARG A 391 -13.73 8.15 9.94
C ARG A 391 -13.89 8.32 8.44
N GLN A 392 -13.33 7.42 7.64
CA GLN A 392 -13.45 7.47 6.18
C GLN A 392 -14.92 7.46 5.76
N CYS A 393 -15.74 6.56 6.32
CA CYS A 393 -17.17 6.54 6.03
C CYS A 393 -17.89 7.84 6.43
N LEU A 394 -17.47 8.50 7.50
CA LEU A 394 -18.01 9.80 7.93
C LEU A 394 -17.55 10.96 7.02
N GLU A 395 -16.33 10.89 6.48
CA GLU A 395 -15.70 11.94 5.64
C GLU A 395 -16.02 11.82 4.13
N ASP A 396 -16.31 10.63 3.60
CA ASP A 396 -16.69 10.39 2.20
C ASP A 396 -17.96 11.15 1.82
N GLY A 397 -17.80 12.36 1.29
CA GLY A 397 -18.87 13.31 0.97
C GLY A 397 -18.51 14.79 1.12
N LYS A 398 -17.37 15.11 1.76
CA LYS A 398 -16.82 16.48 1.73
C LYS A 398 -15.82 16.61 0.59
N GLU A 399 -16.22 17.29 -0.49
CA GLU A 399 -15.25 17.88 -1.41
C GLU A 399 -14.28 18.78 -0.63
N GLU A 400 -13.03 18.74 -1.08
CA GLU A 400 -11.84 19.40 -0.55
C GLU A 400 -12.10 20.71 0.21
N ASN A 401 -12.25 20.63 1.53
CA ASN A 401 -12.00 21.77 2.40
C ASN A 401 -10.99 21.36 3.47
N LYS A 402 -9.73 21.72 3.21
CA LYS A 402 -8.50 21.47 4.00
C LYS A 402 -8.49 22.06 5.43
N GLN A 403 -9.63 22.37 6.05
CA GLN A 403 -9.68 23.08 7.34
C GLN A 403 -10.53 22.46 8.46
N SER A 404 -11.10 21.26 8.31
CA SER A 404 -11.70 20.54 9.45
C SER A 404 -10.85 19.34 9.92
N LYS A 405 -9.56 19.58 10.20
CA LYS A 405 -8.76 18.68 11.04
C LYS A 405 -9.16 18.91 12.49
N GLY A 406 -10.26 18.30 12.91
CA GLY A 406 -10.74 18.37 14.28
C GLY A 406 -11.88 17.37 14.47
N GLN A 407 -11.60 16.31 15.20
CA GLN A 407 -12.54 15.26 15.59
C GLN A 407 -13.85 15.86 16.11
N ASP A 408 -15.00 15.35 15.66
CA ASP A 408 -16.26 15.48 16.39
C ASP A 408 -16.15 14.63 17.66
N SER A 409 -15.44 15.12 18.69
CA SER A 409 -15.40 14.51 20.04
C SER A 409 -16.81 14.33 20.62
N ASN A 410 -17.77 15.10 20.10
CA ASN A 410 -19.20 14.97 20.36
C ASN A 410 -19.80 13.64 19.88
N LEU A 411 -19.17 12.88 18.98
CA LEU A 411 -19.69 11.61 18.50
C LEU A 411 -19.39 10.45 19.48
N LEU A 412 -18.47 10.62 20.42
CA LEU A 412 -18.17 9.61 21.43
C LEU A 412 -19.26 9.53 22.50
N PHE A 413 -19.63 8.30 22.85
CA PHE A 413 -20.49 8.10 24.01
C PHE A 413 -19.77 8.45 25.33
N PRO A 414 -20.39 9.22 26.23
CA PRO A 414 -19.76 9.60 27.50
C PRO A 414 -19.43 8.39 28.38
N LYS A 415 -18.16 8.25 28.78
CA LYS A 415 -17.63 7.07 29.52
C LYS A 415 -18.27 6.82 30.90
N THR A 416 -18.95 7.82 31.49
CA THR A 416 -19.48 7.76 32.87
C THR A 416 -21.00 7.63 32.95
N THR A 417 -21.69 7.51 31.82
CA THR A 417 -23.16 7.53 31.75
C THR A 417 -23.68 6.16 31.32
N SER A 418 -24.79 5.67 31.88
CA SER A 418 -25.48 4.49 31.34
C SER A 418 -26.25 4.85 30.07
N ILE A 419 -26.55 3.86 29.22
CA ILE A 419 -27.38 4.07 28.01
C ILE A 419 -28.73 4.67 28.42
N HIS A 420 -29.36 4.10 29.44
CA HIS A 420 -30.66 4.58 29.92
C HIS A 420 -30.61 6.03 30.43
N SER A 421 -29.60 6.38 31.23
CA SER A 421 -29.45 7.76 31.74
C SER A 421 -29.20 8.76 30.60
N PHE A 422 -28.41 8.37 29.60
CA PHE A 422 -28.12 9.23 28.44
C PHE A 422 -29.37 9.50 27.61
N ILE A 423 -30.15 8.47 27.30
CA ILE A 423 -31.40 8.63 26.53
C ILE A 423 -32.40 9.49 27.31
N ASN A 424 -32.48 9.34 28.64
CA ASN A 424 -33.36 10.17 29.47
C ASN A 424 -32.94 11.64 29.51
N GLN A 425 -31.63 11.94 29.52
CA GLN A 425 -31.13 13.32 29.39
C GLN A 425 -31.51 13.95 28.04
N HIS A 426 -31.72 13.14 27.02
CA HIS A 426 -32.08 13.52 25.67
C HIS A 426 -33.52 13.13 25.31
N TYR A 427 -34.44 13.25 26.27
CA TYR A 427 -35.82 12.77 26.16
C TYR A 427 -36.55 13.26 24.90
N ASN A 428 -36.41 14.54 24.53
CA ASN A 428 -37.10 15.14 23.38
C ASN A 428 -36.38 14.98 22.04
N ASN A 429 -35.28 14.20 22.00
CA ASN A 429 -34.43 14.07 20.82
C ASN A 429 -34.52 12.65 20.27
N ASP A 430 -34.40 12.52 18.95
CA ASP A 430 -34.09 11.24 18.32
C ASP A 430 -32.63 10.89 18.62
N VAL A 431 -32.40 9.79 19.33
CA VAL A 431 -31.06 9.33 19.72
C VAL A 431 -30.69 8.08 18.93
N TYR A 432 -29.59 8.13 18.19
CA TYR A 432 -29.02 7.00 17.45
C TYR A 432 -27.68 6.61 18.08
N LEU A 433 -27.57 5.36 18.52
CA LEU A 433 -26.39 4.82 19.15
C LEU A 433 -25.83 3.71 18.27
N LEU A 434 -24.66 3.90 17.68
CA LEU A 434 -23.95 2.85 16.94
C LEU A 434 -23.10 2.04 17.92
N HIS A 435 -23.36 0.75 18.03
CA HIS A 435 -22.62 -0.16 18.89
C HIS A 435 -21.55 -0.87 18.08
N ILE A 436 -20.28 -0.74 18.48
CA ILE A 436 -19.13 -1.34 17.80
C ILE A 436 -18.26 -2.17 18.75
N SER A 437 -17.59 -3.17 18.19
CA SER A 437 -16.49 -3.92 18.80
C SER A 437 -15.68 -4.59 17.69
N ASN A 438 -14.36 -4.66 17.84
CA ASN A 438 -13.48 -5.33 16.90
C ASN A 438 -13.84 -6.82 16.76
N LYS A 439 -14.25 -7.48 17.85
CA LYS A 439 -14.70 -8.89 17.82
C LYS A 439 -15.92 -9.09 16.93
N TRP A 440 -16.84 -8.11 16.89
CA TRP A 440 -18.01 -8.18 16.02
C TRP A 440 -17.67 -7.97 14.56
N LYS A 441 -16.67 -7.13 14.26
CA LYS A 441 -16.12 -6.98 12.91
C LYS A 441 -15.48 -8.27 12.42
N GLU A 442 -14.66 -8.91 13.24
CA GLU A 442 -14.02 -10.19 12.88
C GLU A 442 -15.05 -11.30 12.58
N ASN A 443 -16.15 -11.33 13.33
CA ASN A 443 -17.21 -12.31 13.14
C ASN A 443 -18.09 -12.03 11.90
N ASP A 444 -18.38 -10.76 11.61
CA ASP A 444 -19.26 -10.37 10.50
C ASP A 444 -18.85 -9.00 9.91
N VAL A 445 -17.86 -9.07 9.01
CA VAL A 445 -17.32 -7.90 8.30
C VAL A 445 -18.39 -7.22 7.44
N ARG A 446 -19.33 -7.98 6.87
CA ARG A 446 -20.38 -7.43 5.99
C ARG A 446 -21.35 -6.56 6.79
N ASN A 447 -21.87 -7.07 7.91
CA ASN A 447 -22.76 -6.31 8.79
C ASN A 447 -22.05 -5.06 9.37
N TRP A 448 -20.77 -5.16 9.71
CA TRP A 448 -19.97 -4.01 10.16
C TRP A 448 -20.02 -2.84 9.17
N TYR A 449 -19.69 -3.08 7.90
CA TYR A 449 -19.70 -2.03 6.88
C TYR A 449 -21.12 -1.52 6.59
N GLN A 450 -22.11 -2.40 6.55
CA GLN A 450 -23.51 -2.02 6.32
C GLN A 450 -24.01 -1.05 7.41
N GLN A 451 -23.80 -1.39 8.68
CA GLN A 451 -24.23 -0.57 9.82
C GLN A 451 -23.49 0.77 9.84
N ILE A 452 -22.16 0.79 9.65
CA ILE A 452 -21.38 2.04 9.65
C ILE A 452 -21.78 2.95 8.49
N ARG A 453 -21.94 2.41 7.29
CA ARG A 453 -22.35 3.18 6.11
C ARG A 453 -23.75 3.77 6.32
N PHE A 454 -24.69 2.97 6.83
CA PHE A 454 -26.04 3.44 7.13
C PHE A 454 -26.05 4.51 8.22
N PHE A 455 -25.31 4.30 9.32
CA PHE A 455 -25.15 5.29 10.38
C PHE A 455 -24.57 6.61 9.86
N SER A 456 -23.55 6.54 9.01
CA SER A 456 -22.94 7.72 8.38
C SER A 456 -23.94 8.48 7.50
N ASN A 457 -24.71 7.78 6.67
CA ASN A 457 -25.74 8.40 5.84
C ASN A 457 -26.86 9.03 6.68
N LEU A 458 -27.25 8.39 7.79
CA LEU A 458 -28.20 8.96 8.75
C LEU A 458 -27.65 10.21 9.43
N TYR A 459 -26.39 10.16 9.85
CA TYR A 459 -25.70 11.30 10.46
C TYR A 459 -25.70 12.49 9.50
N LYS A 460 -25.27 12.30 8.25
CA LYS A 460 -25.25 13.35 7.21
C LYS A 460 -26.65 13.91 6.94
N SER A 461 -27.64 13.06 6.67
CA SER A 461 -28.99 13.50 6.29
C SER A 461 -29.78 14.18 7.42
N LYS A 462 -29.57 13.78 8.68
CA LYS A 462 -30.35 14.29 9.83
C LYS A 462 -29.61 15.33 10.66
N ALA A 463 -28.28 15.43 10.59
CA ALA A 463 -27.53 16.48 11.27
C ALA A 463 -27.71 17.86 10.61
N GLU A 464 -27.94 17.91 9.30
CA GLU A 464 -28.15 19.15 8.54
C GLU A 464 -29.57 19.74 8.69
N ASN A 465 -30.50 18.98 9.27
CA ASN A 465 -31.91 19.35 9.33
C ASN A 465 -32.22 20.05 10.68
N GLU A 466 -32.08 21.39 10.74
CA GLU A 466 -32.17 22.21 11.96
C GLU A 466 -33.50 22.09 12.74
N LYS A 467 -34.58 21.57 12.13
CA LYS A 467 -35.92 21.50 12.74
C LYS A 467 -36.11 20.37 13.75
N LYS A 468 -35.28 19.31 13.73
CA LYS A 468 -35.29 18.21 14.71
C LYS A 468 -33.87 17.87 15.13
N LYS A 469 -33.51 18.22 16.37
CA LYS A 469 -32.18 17.98 16.92
C LYS A 469 -31.98 16.48 17.17
N SER A 470 -31.48 15.75 16.17
CA SER A 470 -31.08 14.35 16.30
C SER A 470 -29.70 14.24 16.94
N ILE A 471 -29.47 13.20 17.74
CA ILE A 471 -28.24 12.98 18.49
C ILE A 471 -27.64 11.65 18.05
N PHE A 472 -26.37 11.67 17.70
CA PHE A 472 -25.63 10.52 17.22
C PHE A 472 -24.46 10.24 18.16
N ARG A 473 -24.32 8.99 18.61
CA ARG A 473 -23.17 8.54 19.42
C ARG A 473 -22.67 7.19 18.98
N ILE A 474 -21.37 6.97 19.13
CA ILE A 474 -20.72 5.67 18.95
C ILE A 474 -20.35 5.12 20.33
N ILE A 475 -20.82 3.90 20.61
CA ILE A 475 -20.52 3.14 21.82
C ILE A 475 -19.55 2.04 21.45
N ASP A 476 -18.36 2.14 22.02
CA ASP A 476 -17.27 1.22 21.78
C ASP A 476 -17.14 0.19 22.90
N HIS A 477 -17.58 -1.03 22.64
CA HIS A 477 -17.63 -2.11 23.64
C HIS A 477 -16.27 -2.75 23.91
N ASP A 478 -15.23 -2.38 23.17
CA ASP A 478 -13.85 -2.78 23.48
C ASP A 478 -13.29 -1.95 24.65
N PHE A 479 -13.81 -0.73 24.84
CA PHE A 479 -13.42 0.16 25.94
C PHE A 479 -14.48 0.24 27.05
N LEU A 480 -15.76 0.16 26.68
CA LEU A 480 -16.89 0.24 27.59
C LEU A 480 -17.46 -1.16 27.86
N VAL A 481 -16.72 -1.96 28.63
CA VAL A 481 -17.02 -3.39 28.83
C VAL A 481 -18.31 -3.63 29.64
N ASN A 482 -18.66 -2.72 30.55
CA ASN A 482 -19.76 -2.86 31.51
C ASN A 482 -20.96 -1.94 31.18
N MET A 483 -21.35 -1.86 29.91
CA MET A 483 -22.53 -1.10 29.49
C MET A 483 -23.82 -1.91 29.68
N ASP A 484 -24.88 -1.24 30.12
CA ASP A 484 -26.25 -1.75 30.04
C ASP A 484 -26.67 -1.97 28.58
N ASP A 485 -27.57 -2.92 28.34
CA ASP A 485 -28.11 -3.21 27.00
C ASP A 485 -27.05 -3.47 25.91
N LYS A 486 -25.93 -4.11 26.26
CA LYS A 486 -24.88 -4.50 25.30
C LYS A 486 -25.42 -5.51 24.26
N PRO A 487 -25.30 -5.23 22.94
CA PRO A 487 -25.66 -6.20 21.90
C PRO A 487 -24.59 -7.28 21.73
N ASP A 488 -24.89 -8.30 20.94
CA ASP A 488 -23.99 -9.41 20.57
C ASP A 488 -23.29 -9.20 19.21
N ARG A 489 -23.70 -8.18 18.45
CA ARG A 489 -23.14 -7.81 17.13
C ARG A 489 -23.17 -6.30 16.91
N CYS A 490 -22.55 -5.83 15.82
CA CYS A 490 -22.60 -4.43 15.40
C CYS A 490 -24.03 -4.05 15.00
N VAL A 491 -24.61 -3.04 15.64
CA VAL A 491 -26.01 -2.60 15.41
C VAL A 491 -26.20 -1.12 15.78
N ILE A 492 -27.23 -0.50 15.22
CA ILE A 492 -27.66 0.85 15.59
C ILE A 492 -28.91 0.76 16.45
N TYR A 493 -28.87 1.32 17.65
CA TYR A 493 -30.07 1.51 18.47
C TYR A 493 -30.69 2.87 18.15
N HIS A 494 -32.03 2.92 18.10
CA HIS A 494 -32.77 4.18 18.02
C HIS A 494 -33.68 4.32 19.23
N ALA A 495 -33.61 5.48 19.89
CA ALA A 495 -34.39 5.81 21.06
C ALA A 495 -35.08 7.17 20.91
N TYR A 496 -36.26 7.27 21.52
CA TYR A 496 -37.06 8.49 21.50
C TYR A 496 -37.98 8.51 22.73
N HIS A 497 -38.15 9.68 23.37
CA HIS A 497 -38.91 9.84 24.61
C HIS A 497 -38.43 8.91 25.74
N GLY A 498 -37.12 8.86 25.98
CA GLY A 498 -36.54 8.09 27.10
C GLY A 498 -36.48 6.56 26.88
N VAL A 499 -36.96 6.05 25.74
CA VAL A 499 -37.13 4.61 25.50
C VAL A 499 -36.48 4.18 24.20
N ILE A 500 -35.75 3.07 24.23
CA ILE A 500 -35.22 2.40 23.03
C ILE A 500 -36.42 1.87 22.22
N LYS A 501 -36.61 2.41 21.01
CA LYS A 501 -37.68 2.01 20.09
C LYS A 501 -37.28 0.80 19.27
N THR A 502 -36.00 0.71 18.88
CA THR A 502 -35.45 -0.45 18.18
C THR A 502 -33.99 -0.65 18.55
N LYS A 503 -33.61 -1.93 18.68
CA LYS A 503 -32.25 -2.40 18.93
C LYS A 503 -31.51 -2.79 17.64
N ASP A 504 -32.17 -2.67 16.48
CA ASP A 504 -31.55 -2.82 15.17
C ASP A 504 -32.24 -1.89 14.17
N TYR A 505 -31.87 -0.62 14.25
CA TYR A 505 -32.48 0.44 13.45
C TYR A 505 -32.25 0.21 11.95
N TYR A 506 -31.07 -0.29 11.57
CA TYR A 506 -30.76 -0.65 10.18
C TYR A 506 -31.75 -1.68 9.65
N HIS A 507 -31.86 -2.85 10.30
CA HIS A 507 -32.78 -3.88 9.84
C HIS A 507 -34.24 -3.42 9.92
N SER A 508 -34.64 -2.70 10.98
CA SER A 508 -36.02 -2.18 11.08
C SER A 508 -36.39 -1.17 9.99
N SER A 509 -35.39 -0.39 9.52
CA SER A 509 -35.55 0.56 8.41
C SER A 509 -35.56 -0.15 7.06
N LEU A 510 -34.85 -1.27 6.95
CA LEU A 510 -34.90 -2.16 5.79
C LEU A 510 -36.21 -2.95 5.70
N VAL A 511 -36.89 -3.27 6.81
CA VAL A 511 -38.13 -4.06 6.77
C VAL A 511 -39.37 -3.22 6.46
N ASN A 512 -39.36 -1.93 6.80
CA ASN A 512 -40.52 -1.06 6.69
C ASN A 512 -40.30 0.05 5.66
N LEU A 513 -40.93 -0.07 4.50
CA LEU A 513 -40.98 1.02 3.51
C LEU A 513 -41.82 2.19 4.02
N SER A 514 -41.40 3.42 3.74
CA SER A 514 -42.25 4.60 3.91
C SER A 514 -43.36 4.63 2.85
N GLN A 515 -44.44 5.37 3.13
CA GLN A 515 -45.51 5.56 2.14
C GLN A 515 -45.02 6.20 0.84
N ASP A 516 -44.03 7.08 0.92
CA ASP A 516 -43.41 7.70 -0.25
C ASP A 516 -42.59 6.69 -1.05
N GLN A 517 -41.83 5.81 -0.40
CA GLN A 517 -41.08 4.75 -1.07
C GLN A 517 -42.01 3.77 -1.79
N ILE A 518 -43.10 3.35 -1.14
CA ILE A 518 -44.09 2.46 -1.75
C ILE A 518 -44.72 3.12 -2.98
N ARG A 519 -45.01 4.42 -2.90
CA ARG A 519 -45.55 5.19 -4.03
C ARG A 519 -44.57 5.26 -5.20
N VAL A 520 -43.31 5.59 -4.93
CA VAL A 520 -42.24 5.70 -5.94
C VAL A 520 -42.03 4.35 -6.63
N ILE A 521 -41.81 3.27 -5.86
CA ILE A 521 -41.63 1.91 -6.37
C ILE A 521 -42.84 1.49 -7.22
N GLY A 522 -44.06 1.78 -6.77
CA GLY A 522 -45.28 1.48 -7.53
C GLY A 522 -45.37 2.24 -8.86
N THR A 523 -44.98 3.51 -8.89
CA THR A 523 -45.03 4.35 -10.10
C THR A 523 -43.91 4.08 -11.09
N GLU A 524 -42.67 3.93 -10.63
CA GLU A 524 -41.48 3.77 -11.49
C GLU A 524 -41.44 2.39 -12.14
N ASN A 525 -41.87 1.35 -11.41
CA ASN A 525 -41.93 -0.02 -11.91
C ASN A 525 -43.25 -0.36 -12.62
N LYS A 526 -44.11 0.64 -12.88
CA LYS A 526 -45.41 0.48 -13.58
C LYS A 526 -46.28 -0.66 -13.02
N LEU A 527 -46.24 -0.87 -11.70
CA LEU A 527 -46.95 -1.95 -10.99
C LEU A 527 -48.44 -1.64 -10.82
N THR A 528 -49.13 -1.28 -11.91
CA THR A 528 -50.51 -0.78 -11.91
C THR A 528 -51.54 -1.81 -11.40
N SER A 529 -51.16 -3.09 -11.35
CA SER A 529 -51.97 -4.20 -10.85
C SER A 529 -51.73 -4.56 -9.39
N MET A 530 -50.78 -3.91 -8.70
CA MET A 530 -50.44 -4.18 -7.30
C MET A 530 -50.92 -3.08 -6.37
N THR A 531 -51.45 -3.44 -5.20
CA THR A 531 -51.79 -2.46 -4.17
C THR A 531 -50.54 -2.10 -3.33
N PRO A 532 -50.53 -0.95 -2.64
CA PRO A 532 -49.48 -0.61 -1.68
C PRO A 532 -49.22 -1.72 -0.64
N SER A 533 -50.28 -2.41 -0.20
CA SER A 533 -50.17 -3.54 0.73
C SER A 533 -49.49 -4.78 0.11
N ASP A 534 -49.60 -4.97 -1.21
CA ASP A 534 -48.92 -6.05 -1.90
C ASP A 534 -47.42 -5.75 -2.01
N ILE A 535 -47.04 -4.51 -2.31
CA ILE A 535 -45.63 -4.08 -2.34
C ILE A 535 -44.99 -4.25 -0.95
N GLU A 536 -45.68 -3.89 0.13
CA GLU A 536 -45.19 -4.13 1.49
C GLU A 536 -45.01 -5.63 1.82
N LYS A 537 -45.91 -6.49 1.34
CA LYS A 537 -45.78 -7.94 1.54
C LYS A 537 -44.61 -8.52 0.75
N TRP A 538 -44.41 -8.07 -0.49
CA TRP A 538 -43.26 -8.48 -1.31
C TRP A 538 -41.96 -7.98 -0.72
N HIS A 539 -41.93 -6.76 -0.18
CA HIS A 539 -40.77 -6.22 0.53
C HIS A 539 -40.42 -7.04 1.76
N LYS A 540 -41.39 -7.35 2.62
CA LYS A 540 -41.14 -8.20 3.79
C LYS A 540 -40.60 -9.56 3.39
N LYS A 541 -41.20 -10.21 2.38
CA LYS A 541 -40.69 -11.48 1.85
C LYS A 541 -39.27 -11.38 1.30
N PHE A 542 -38.97 -10.30 0.59
CA PHE A 542 -37.65 -10.07 0.03
C PHE A 542 -36.61 -9.89 1.13
N ILE A 543 -36.91 -9.12 2.18
CA ILE A 543 -36.00 -8.95 3.32
C ILE A 543 -35.89 -10.23 4.18
N ASP A 544 -36.98 -11.00 4.30
CA ASP A 544 -36.97 -12.30 5.00
C ASP A 544 -36.08 -13.32 4.26
N ALA A 545 -36.11 -13.32 2.92
CA ALA A 545 -35.27 -14.18 2.08
C ALA A 545 -33.83 -13.64 1.94
N HIS A 546 -33.67 -12.32 1.88
CA HIS A 546 -32.42 -11.60 1.66
C HIS A 546 -32.21 -10.55 2.76
N PRO A 547 -31.77 -10.95 3.98
CA PRO A 547 -31.68 -10.07 5.15
C PRO A 547 -30.78 -8.84 4.99
N THR A 548 -29.92 -8.85 3.96
CA THR A 548 -29.01 -7.77 3.60
C THR A 548 -29.67 -6.65 2.78
N GLY A 549 -30.91 -6.85 2.31
CA GLY A 549 -31.62 -5.90 1.46
C GLY A 549 -31.17 -5.88 0.00
N GLU A 550 -30.30 -6.81 -0.38
CA GLU A 550 -29.67 -6.97 -1.69
C GLU A 550 -29.57 -8.47 -2.00
N MET A 551 -29.82 -8.85 -3.25
CA MET A 551 -29.75 -10.23 -3.75
C MET A 551 -28.61 -10.38 -4.75
N ASN A 552 -27.74 -11.37 -4.59
CA ASN A 552 -26.66 -11.65 -5.54
C ASN A 552 -27.10 -12.57 -6.71
N GLU A 553 -26.23 -12.77 -7.70
CA GLU A 553 -26.55 -13.54 -8.91
C GLU A 553 -26.89 -15.01 -8.62
N ASP A 554 -26.19 -15.65 -7.68
CA ASP A 554 -26.45 -17.05 -7.31
C ASP A 554 -27.80 -17.21 -6.58
N GLU A 555 -28.13 -16.26 -5.69
CA GLU A 555 -29.44 -16.17 -5.02
C GLU A 555 -30.58 -15.95 -6.04
N PHE A 556 -30.35 -15.09 -7.04
CA PHE A 556 -31.29 -14.83 -8.13
C PHE A 556 -31.52 -16.07 -9.00
N ILE A 557 -30.46 -16.82 -9.32
CA ILE A 557 -30.55 -18.11 -10.02
C ILE A 557 -31.37 -19.13 -9.22
N ALA A 558 -31.18 -19.18 -7.90
CA ALA A 558 -31.89 -20.10 -7.02
C ALA A 558 -33.41 -19.82 -6.99
N GLU A 559 -33.82 -18.54 -6.94
CA GLU A 559 -35.25 -18.19 -7.02
C GLU A 559 -35.89 -18.64 -8.34
N PHE A 560 -35.21 -18.44 -9.47
CA PHE A 560 -35.69 -18.91 -10.77
C PHE A 560 -35.70 -20.44 -10.88
N GLN A 561 -34.78 -21.14 -10.21
CA GLN A 561 -34.75 -22.60 -10.17
C GLN A 561 -35.97 -23.18 -9.46
N GLU A 562 -36.49 -22.52 -8.43
CA GLU A 562 -37.73 -22.91 -7.74
C GLU A 562 -38.97 -22.69 -8.63
N LEU A 563 -38.98 -21.62 -9.43
CA LEU A 563 -40.07 -21.33 -10.37
C LEU A 563 -40.06 -22.26 -11.59
N PHE A 564 -38.88 -22.76 -11.98
CA PHE A 564 -38.67 -23.64 -13.13
C PHE A 564 -37.93 -24.94 -12.76
N PRO A 565 -38.53 -25.84 -11.95
CA PRO A 565 -37.82 -27.02 -11.44
C PRO A 565 -37.35 -28.03 -12.49
N ARG A 566 -37.89 -27.93 -13.72
CA ARG A 566 -37.62 -28.86 -14.83
C ARG A 566 -36.59 -28.33 -15.83
N GLY A 567 -36.17 -27.07 -15.70
CA GLY A 567 -35.22 -26.43 -16.62
C GLY A 567 -33.97 -25.93 -15.89
N ASN A 568 -33.04 -25.38 -16.67
CA ASN A 568 -31.80 -24.76 -16.18
C ASN A 568 -31.90 -23.23 -16.31
N PRO A 569 -32.10 -22.51 -15.20
CA PRO A 569 -32.28 -21.06 -15.22
C PRO A 569 -30.97 -20.28 -15.36
N ARG A 570 -29.81 -20.92 -15.19
CA ARG A 570 -28.51 -20.24 -15.06
C ARG A 570 -28.21 -19.32 -16.25
N TYR A 571 -28.35 -19.83 -17.47
CA TYR A 571 -28.06 -19.03 -18.66
C TYR A 571 -29.01 -17.85 -18.80
N TYR A 572 -30.31 -18.06 -18.59
CA TYR A 572 -31.31 -16.99 -18.67
C TYR A 572 -31.10 -15.93 -17.57
N CYS A 573 -30.80 -16.36 -16.35
CA CYS A 573 -30.54 -15.48 -15.22
C CYS A 573 -29.34 -14.58 -15.45
N ASN A 574 -28.27 -15.05 -16.10
CA ASN A 574 -27.14 -14.20 -16.45
C ASN A 574 -27.52 -13.04 -17.39
N TYR A 575 -28.48 -13.24 -18.31
CA TYR A 575 -29.00 -12.17 -19.17
C TYR A 575 -29.93 -11.24 -18.40
N ALA A 576 -30.79 -11.81 -17.56
CA ALA A 576 -31.77 -11.07 -16.76
C ALA A 576 -31.11 -10.20 -15.68
N PHE A 577 -30.11 -10.75 -14.97
CA PHE A 577 -29.42 -10.09 -13.87
C PHE A 577 -28.77 -8.78 -14.33
N ARG A 578 -28.15 -8.78 -15.52
CA ARG A 578 -27.53 -7.57 -16.13
C ARG A 578 -28.51 -6.44 -16.43
N ILE A 579 -29.79 -6.75 -16.63
CA ILE A 579 -30.82 -5.75 -16.94
C ILE A 579 -31.49 -5.23 -15.68
N PHE A 580 -31.57 -6.08 -14.67
CA PHE A 580 -32.14 -5.70 -13.38
C PHE A 580 -31.14 -4.98 -12.50
N ASP A 581 -29.86 -5.32 -12.54
CA ASP A 581 -28.76 -4.57 -11.90
C ASP A 581 -28.43 -3.29 -12.71
N LYS A 582 -29.36 -2.33 -12.69
CA LYS A 582 -29.29 -1.10 -13.51
C LYS A 582 -28.06 -0.26 -13.18
N ASN A 583 -27.55 -0.38 -11.96
CA ASN A 583 -26.40 0.37 -11.46
C ASN A 583 -25.08 -0.42 -11.55
N ASN A 584 -25.08 -1.64 -12.09
CA ASN A 584 -23.94 -2.56 -12.18
C ASN A 584 -23.23 -2.78 -10.82
N SER A 585 -24.01 -2.86 -9.73
CA SER A 585 -23.48 -3.09 -8.38
C SER A 585 -23.04 -4.54 -8.15
N GLY A 586 -23.42 -5.46 -9.03
CA GLY A 586 -23.26 -6.90 -8.83
C GLY A 586 -24.32 -7.52 -7.91
N THR A 587 -25.33 -6.74 -7.53
CA THR A 587 -26.45 -7.14 -6.65
C THR A 587 -27.75 -6.50 -7.13
N ILE A 588 -28.88 -7.12 -6.85
CA ILE A 588 -30.22 -6.60 -7.16
C ILE A 588 -30.85 -6.07 -5.86
N THR A 589 -31.18 -4.79 -5.83
CA THR A 589 -31.92 -4.15 -4.74
C THR A 589 -33.41 -4.48 -4.81
N PHE A 590 -34.19 -4.22 -3.75
CA PHE A 590 -35.63 -4.46 -3.77
C PHE A 590 -36.37 -3.71 -4.90
N ASP A 591 -35.95 -2.49 -5.23
CA ASP A 591 -36.57 -1.74 -6.33
C ASP A 591 -36.33 -2.42 -7.69
N GLU A 592 -35.11 -2.87 -7.92
CA GLU A 592 -34.71 -3.63 -9.12
C GLU A 592 -35.38 -5.00 -9.18
N TYR A 593 -35.56 -5.65 -8.03
CA TYR A 593 -36.35 -6.88 -7.90
C TYR A 593 -37.82 -6.65 -8.24
N MET A 594 -38.41 -5.53 -7.82
CA MET A 594 -39.79 -5.17 -8.17
C MET A 594 -39.95 -4.83 -9.66
N SER A 595 -38.93 -4.24 -10.28
CA SER A 595 -38.81 -4.16 -11.75
C SER A 595 -38.88 -5.56 -12.38
N ALA A 596 -38.13 -6.54 -11.88
CA ALA A 596 -38.13 -7.91 -12.40
C ALA A 596 -39.50 -8.61 -12.24
N ILE A 597 -40.12 -8.48 -11.07
CA ILE A 597 -41.45 -9.05 -10.80
C ILE A 597 -42.52 -8.45 -11.71
N SER A 598 -42.48 -7.15 -11.98
CA SER A 598 -43.46 -6.47 -12.85
C SER A 598 -43.61 -7.12 -14.23
N LEU A 599 -42.54 -7.76 -14.73
CA LEU A 599 -42.47 -8.37 -16.05
C LEU A 599 -43.06 -9.77 -16.11
N THR A 600 -43.09 -10.46 -14.97
CA THR A 600 -43.71 -11.78 -14.81
C THR A 600 -45.23 -11.69 -14.64
N MET A 601 -45.74 -10.48 -14.38
CA MET A 601 -47.16 -10.22 -14.19
C MET A 601 -47.85 -9.98 -15.55
N PRO A 602 -49.16 -10.30 -15.67
CA PRO A 602 -49.91 -10.02 -16.89
C PRO A 602 -49.85 -8.53 -17.22
N GLY A 603 -49.27 -8.17 -18.36
CA GLY A 603 -48.96 -6.78 -18.71
C GLY A 603 -49.12 -6.48 -20.20
N ASP A 604 -48.79 -5.24 -20.58
CA ASP A 604 -48.78 -4.78 -21.98
C ASP A 604 -47.70 -5.54 -22.76
N ILE A 605 -48.12 -6.27 -23.79
CA ILE A 605 -47.27 -7.06 -24.70
C ILE A 605 -46.14 -6.19 -25.29
N GLU A 606 -46.37 -4.89 -25.52
CA GLU A 606 -45.30 -3.97 -25.95
C GLU A 606 -44.15 -3.87 -24.96
N HIS A 607 -44.46 -3.79 -23.68
CA HIS A 607 -43.46 -3.62 -22.63
C HIS A 607 -42.61 -4.89 -22.46
N GLN A 608 -43.26 -6.05 -22.53
CA GLN A 608 -42.60 -7.36 -22.47
C GLN A 608 -41.68 -7.57 -23.68
N LEU A 609 -42.13 -7.25 -24.89
CA LEU A 609 -41.30 -7.33 -26.10
C LEU A 609 -40.13 -6.33 -26.06
N ALA A 610 -40.34 -5.14 -25.51
CA ALA A 610 -39.29 -4.13 -25.34
C ALA A 610 -38.18 -4.58 -24.37
N LEU A 611 -38.53 -5.29 -23.30
CA LEU A 611 -37.55 -5.86 -22.37
C LEU A 611 -36.81 -7.05 -22.98
N THR A 612 -37.52 -7.96 -23.66
CA THR A 612 -36.88 -9.10 -24.34
C THR A 612 -35.85 -8.63 -25.37
N PHE A 613 -36.11 -7.51 -26.05
CA PHE A 613 -35.13 -6.87 -26.93
C PHE A 613 -33.89 -6.38 -26.15
N GLN A 614 -34.09 -5.76 -24.98
CA GLN A 614 -32.99 -5.34 -24.10
C GLN A 614 -32.18 -6.53 -23.59
N MET A 615 -32.81 -7.67 -23.28
CA MET A 615 -32.15 -8.94 -22.89
C MET A 615 -31.23 -9.51 -23.97
N CYS A 616 -31.51 -9.24 -25.24
CA CYS A 616 -30.66 -9.69 -26.34
C CYS A 616 -29.45 -8.78 -26.58
N ALA A 617 -29.65 -7.47 -26.51
CA ALA A 617 -28.65 -6.48 -26.92
C ALA A 617 -27.51 -6.38 -25.90
N HIS A 618 -26.32 -6.87 -26.24
CA HIS A 618 -25.13 -6.63 -25.40
C HIS A 618 -24.58 -5.21 -25.64
N HIS A 619 -24.32 -4.45 -24.56
CA HIS A 619 -23.64 -3.13 -24.56
C HIS A 619 -24.32 -2.00 -25.34
N ASP A 620 -25.44 -1.46 -24.85
CA ASP A 620 -26.09 -0.22 -25.35
C ASP A 620 -26.35 -0.18 -26.87
N GLN A 621 -26.32 -1.34 -27.54
CA GLN A 621 -26.56 -1.45 -28.96
C GLN A 621 -28.06 -1.23 -29.23
N LYS A 622 -28.36 -0.33 -30.18
CA LYS A 622 -29.74 -0.04 -30.62
C LYS A 622 -30.29 -1.12 -31.58
N GLN A 623 -29.55 -2.20 -31.78
CA GLN A 623 -29.78 -3.25 -32.76
C GLN A 623 -29.33 -4.61 -32.17
N VAL A 624 -29.94 -5.70 -32.62
CA VAL A 624 -29.66 -7.07 -32.16
C VAL A 624 -29.30 -7.98 -33.35
N SER A 625 -28.27 -8.80 -33.19
CA SER A 625 -27.80 -9.77 -34.19
C SER A 625 -28.50 -11.13 -34.13
N SER A 626 -28.43 -11.90 -35.22
CA SER A 626 -29.05 -13.23 -35.29
C SER A 626 -28.47 -14.21 -34.28
N GLU A 627 -27.20 -14.03 -33.92
CA GLU A 627 -26.47 -14.86 -32.96
C GLU A 627 -26.88 -14.53 -31.52
N GLU A 628 -27.01 -13.23 -31.18
CA GLU A 628 -27.52 -12.80 -29.87
C GLU A 628 -28.95 -13.26 -29.61
N LEU A 629 -29.82 -13.15 -30.62
CA LEU A 629 -31.20 -13.63 -30.53
C LEU A 629 -31.26 -15.16 -30.37
N PHE A 630 -30.37 -15.89 -31.05
CA PHE A 630 -30.26 -17.34 -30.92
C PHE A 630 -29.84 -17.75 -29.50
N HIS A 631 -28.86 -17.08 -28.90
CA HIS A 631 -28.40 -17.40 -27.56
C HIS A 631 -29.46 -17.12 -26.48
N LEU A 632 -30.21 -16.01 -26.58
CA LEU A 632 -31.33 -15.78 -25.64
C LEU A 632 -32.42 -16.84 -25.82
N LEU A 633 -32.78 -17.19 -27.05
CA LEU A 633 -33.77 -18.23 -27.34
C LEU A 633 -33.36 -19.60 -26.79
N GLN A 634 -32.07 -19.94 -26.92
CA GLN A 634 -31.51 -21.14 -26.32
C GLN A 634 -31.64 -21.10 -24.79
N ALA A 635 -31.29 -19.97 -24.16
CA ALA A 635 -31.42 -19.80 -22.73
C ALA A 635 -32.89 -19.93 -22.25
N VAL A 636 -33.85 -19.43 -23.03
CA VAL A 636 -35.30 -19.57 -22.73
C VAL A 636 -35.77 -21.02 -22.88
N ALA A 637 -35.30 -21.75 -23.90
CA ALA A 637 -35.63 -23.16 -24.07
C ALA A 637 -35.07 -24.01 -22.92
N GLU A 638 -33.82 -23.76 -22.53
CA GLU A 638 -33.18 -24.43 -21.39
C GLU A 638 -33.87 -24.12 -20.06
N LEU A 639 -34.30 -22.86 -19.85
CA LEU A 639 -35.11 -22.46 -18.70
C LEU A 639 -36.45 -23.21 -18.64
N LYS A 640 -37.09 -23.46 -19.78
CA LYS A 640 -38.36 -24.21 -19.88
C LYS A 640 -38.17 -25.73 -19.83
N GLY A 641 -36.93 -26.23 -19.97
CA GLY A 641 -36.64 -27.65 -20.12
C GLY A 641 -37.04 -28.22 -21.50
N GLU A 642 -37.09 -27.36 -22.52
CA GLU A 642 -37.46 -27.68 -23.89
C GLU A 642 -36.23 -27.86 -24.80
N ASP A 643 -36.39 -28.55 -25.93
CA ASP A 643 -35.31 -28.77 -26.90
C ASP A 643 -34.99 -27.47 -27.67
N SER A 644 -33.74 -27.02 -27.58
CA SER A 644 -33.24 -25.80 -28.24
C SER A 644 -33.05 -25.94 -29.76
N SER A 645 -33.31 -27.12 -30.33
CA SER A 645 -33.20 -27.40 -31.77
C SER A 645 -34.04 -26.46 -32.67
N SER A 646 -35.10 -25.86 -32.13
CA SER A 646 -35.95 -24.88 -32.83
C SER A 646 -35.46 -23.43 -32.74
N ALA A 647 -34.56 -23.11 -31.80
CA ALA A 647 -34.10 -21.73 -31.53
C ALA A 647 -33.44 -21.08 -32.75
N SER A 648 -32.64 -21.83 -33.52
CA SER A 648 -31.98 -21.31 -34.73
C SER A 648 -32.99 -20.94 -35.83
N LEU A 649 -34.05 -21.73 -35.96
CA LEU A 649 -35.10 -21.50 -36.96
C LEU A 649 -35.96 -20.29 -36.59
N ILE A 650 -36.24 -20.11 -35.29
CA ILE A 650 -37.00 -18.99 -34.76
C ILE A 650 -36.18 -17.68 -34.89
N ALA A 651 -34.89 -17.69 -34.54
CA ALA A 651 -34.01 -16.54 -34.72
C ALA A 651 -33.94 -16.09 -36.19
N LYS A 652 -33.75 -17.04 -37.12
CA LYS A 652 -33.76 -16.77 -38.57
C LYS A 652 -35.09 -16.27 -39.10
N THR A 653 -36.21 -16.65 -38.47
CA THR A 653 -37.54 -16.18 -38.85
C THR A 653 -37.75 -14.73 -38.41
N ILE A 654 -37.26 -14.36 -37.23
CA ILE A 654 -37.34 -12.98 -36.72
C ILE A 654 -36.43 -12.04 -37.50
N MET A 655 -35.25 -12.51 -37.92
CA MET A 655 -34.36 -11.69 -38.74
C MET A 655 -34.95 -11.31 -40.10
N LYS A 656 -36.02 -11.98 -40.56
CA LYS A 656 -36.76 -11.57 -41.76
C LYS A 656 -37.63 -10.31 -41.55
N PHE A 657 -37.74 -9.82 -40.32
CA PHE A 657 -38.46 -8.58 -40.00
C PHE A 657 -37.59 -7.32 -40.13
N ASP A 658 -36.29 -7.46 -40.40
CA ASP A 658 -35.44 -6.35 -40.87
C ASP A 658 -35.98 -5.83 -42.20
N LYS A 659 -36.53 -4.61 -42.19
CA LYS A 659 -37.13 -3.99 -43.39
C LYS A 659 -36.09 -3.25 -44.23
N ARG A 660 -34.87 -3.03 -43.72
CA ARG A 660 -33.79 -2.29 -44.38
C ARG A 660 -32.75 -3.18 -45.04
N GLY A 661 -32.70 -4.47 -44.70
CA GLY A 661 -32.07 -5.54 -45.48
C GLY A 661 -30.60 -5.32 -45.83
N LYS A 662 -29.85 -4.60 -44.98
CA LYS A 662 -28.45 -4.22 -45.28
C LYS A 662 -27.43 -4.56 -44.21
N ASP A 663 -27.85 -4.99 -43.01
CA ASP A 663 -26.95 -5.16 -41.87
C ASP A 663 -27.10 -6.47 -41.08
N GLU A 664 -28.05 -7.38 -41.41
CA GLU A 664 -28.32 -8.61 -40.63
C GLU A 664 -28.64 -8.36 -39.14
N MET A 665 -29.17 -7.16 -38.85
CA MET A 665 -29.46 -6.66 -37.52
C MET A 665 -30.91 -6.17 -37.43
N ILE A 666 -31.57 -6.36 -36.29
CA ILE A 666 -32.95 -5.90 -36.07
C ILE A 666 -33.02 -4.75 -35.05
N THR A 667 -33.74 -3.68 -35.38
CA THR A 667 -34.01 -2.56 -34.44
C THR A 667 -35.17 -2.88 -33.49
N LYS A 668 -35.26 -2.13 -32.38
CA LYS A 668 -36.34 -2.30 -31.38
C LYS A 668 -37.73 -2.15 -32.01
N GLU A 669 -37.89 -1.16 -32.88
CA GLU A 669 -39.16 -0.87 -33.56
C GLU A 669 -39.54 -1.99 -34.55
N GLU A 670 -38.56 -2.55 -35.27
CA GLU A 670 -38.77 -3.66 -36.20
C GLU A 670 -39.08 -4.97 -35.47
N PHE A 671 -38.39 -5.23 -34.36
CA PHE A 671 -38.64 -6.38 -33.49
C PHE A 671 -40.06 -6.36 -32.92
N ILE A 672 -40.48 -5.24 -32.32
CA ILE A 672 -41.81 -5.10 -31.74
C ILE A 672 -42.90 -5.12 -32.82
N SER A 673 -42.73 -4.40 -33.93
CA SER A 673 -43.72 -4.36 -35.02
C SER A 673 -43.84 -5.69 -35.76
N GLY A 674 -42.73 -6.41 -35.96
CA GLY A 674 -42.69 -7.69 -36.67
C GLY A 674 -43.36 -8.80 -35.87
N LEU A 675 -43.07 -8.88 -34.57
CA LEU A 675 -43.67 -9.85 -33.68
C LEU A 675 -45.17 -9.60 -33.46
N LYS A 676 -45.59 -8.35 -33.25
CA LYS A 676 -47.03 -8.01 -33.13
C LYS A 676 -47.90 -8.43 -34.32
N GLY A 677 -47.31 -8.50 -35.52
CA GLY A 677 -48.00 -8.96 -36.73
C GLY A 677 -48.07 -10.50 -36.86
N ASN A 678 -47.38 -11.25 -36.00
CA ASN A 678 -47.22 -12.70 -36.10
C ASN A 678 -47.34 -13.39 -34.72
N TYR A 679 -48.58 -13.58 -34.28
CA TYR A 679 -48.94 -14.00 -32.92
C TYR A 679 -48.31 -15.33 -32.48
N ASP A 680 -48.19 -16.31 -33.39
CA ASP A 680 -47.59 -17.62 -33.07
C ASP A 680 -46.07 -17.54 -32.81
N SER A 681 -45.37 -16.57 -33.44
CA SER A 681 -43.95 -16.31 -33.17
C SER A 681 -43.74 -15.50 -31.88
N CYS A 682 -44.73 -14.72 -31.43
CA CYS A 682 -44.69 -14.02 -30.14
C CYS A 682 -44.69 -14.97 -28.94
N VAL A 683 -45.48 -16.04 -28.99
CA VAL A 683 -45.69 -16.95 -27.85
C VAL A 683 -44.40 -17.66 -27.42
N ALA A 684 -43.44 -17.85 -28.35
CA ALA A 684 -42.12 -18.39 -28.03
C ALA A 684 -41.28 -17.46 -27.10
N PHE A 685 -41.57 -16.15 -27.11
CA PHE A 685 -40.78 -15.10 -26.44
C PHE A 685 -41.49 -14.34 -25.33
N LEU A 686 -42.80 -14.53 -25.17
CA LEU A 686 -43.53 -13.89 -24.08
C LEU A 686 -43.08 -14.50 -22.74
N PRO A 687 -42.97 -13.68 -21.68
CA PRO A 687 -42.52 -14.12 -20.37
C PRO A 687 -43.38 -15.30 -19.91
N ILE A 688 -42.74 -16.24 -19.23
CA ILE A 688 -43.41 -17.46 -18.78
C ILE A 688 -44.60 -17.06 -17.92
N GLU A 689 -45.82 -17.29 -18.44
CA GLU A 689 -47.00 -17.23 -17.61
C GLU A 689 -46.87 -18.29 -16.52
N VAL A 690 -46.62 -17.84 -15.29
CA VAL A 690 -46.82 -18.68 -14.11
C VAL A 690 -48.32 -18.91 -14.00
N LYS A 691 -48.81 -20.02 -14.56
CA LYS A 691 -50.20 -20.44 -14.38
C LYS A 691 -50.51 -20.41 -12.89
N LYS A 692 -51.53 -19.64 -12.48
CA LYS A 692 -52.05 -19.60 -11.11
C LYS A 692 -52.42 -21.01 -10.64
N SER A 693 -51.45 -21.70 -10.07
CA SER A 693 -51.62 -22.97 -9.38
C SER A 693 -51.70 -22.69 -7.88
N THR A 694 -52.93 -22.37 -7.46
CA THR A 694 -53.53 -22.73 -6.16
C THR A 694 -52.71 -22.52 -4.88
N LYS A 695 -53.07 -21.45 -4.15
CA LYS A 695 -52.85 -21.18 -2.70
C LYS A 695 -51.38 -21.17 -2.20
N PRO A 696 -51.00 -20.19 -1.37
CA PRO A 696 -49.74 -20.27 -0.66
C PRO A 696 -49.80 -21.50 0.26
N LYS A 697 -48.91 -22.48 0.06
CA LYS A 697 -48.67 -23.48 1.10
C LYS A 697 -48.08 -22.74 2.29
N GLU A 698 -48.75 -22.85 3.42
CA GLU A 698 -48.21 -22.46 4.73
C GLU A 698 -46.81 -23.06 4.90
N SER A 699 -45.88 -22.21 5.35
CA SER A 699 -44.60 -22.55 5.94
C SER A 699 -43.85 -23.71 5.27
N ALA A 700 -42.88 -23.39 4.40
CA ALA A 700 -41.71 -24.24 4.32
C ALA A 700 -41.05 -24.24 5.71
N LYS A 701 -41.24 -25.35 6.44
CA LYS A 701 -40.41 -25.70 7.59
C LYS A 701 -38.93 -25.64 7.16
N PRO A 702 -38.01 -25.30 8.09
CA PRO A 702 -36.58 -25.25 7.80
C PRO A 702 -36.14 -26.55 7.13
N LEU A 703 -35.20 -26.42 6.18
CA LEU A 703 -34.71 -27.50 5.33
C LEU A 703 -34.57 -28.82 6.10
N VAL A 704 -35.15 -29.84 5.48
CA VAL A 704 -35.25 -31.23 5.89
C VAL A 704 -33.89 -31.80 6.25
N SER A 705 -33.88 -32.61 7.30
CA SER A 705 -32.78 -33.49 7.69
C SER A 705 -32.28 -34.33 6.52
N LEU A 706 -30.99 -34.23 6.19
CA LEU A 706 -30.33 -35.09 5.19
C LEU A 706 -30.65 -36.57 5.45
N GLY A 707 -31.26 -37.25 4.47
CA GLY A 707 -31.56 -38.67 4.57
C GLY A 707 -30.29 -39.52 4.42
N ASN A 708 -30.31 -40.75 4.95
CA ASN A 708 -29.19 -41.70 4.82
C ASN A 708 -28.80 -42.02 3.36
N GLU A 709 -29.69 -41.80 2.38
CA GLU A 709 -29.36 -41.93 0.96
C GLU A 709 -28.60 -40.71 0.41
N ASP A 710 -28.93 -39.49 0.86
CA ASP A 710 -28.22 -38.27 0.47
C ASP A 710 -26.80 -38.26 1.04
N LEU A 711 -26.63 -38.72 2.29
CA LEU A 711 -25.32 -38.91 2.92
C LEU A 711 -24.48 -39.98 2.21
N LYS A 712 -25.09 -41.06 1.70
CA LYS A 712 -24.41 -42.04 0.84
C LYS A 712 -24.00 -41.45 -0.49
N LEU A 713 -24.83 -40.60 -1.10
CA LEU A 713 -24.51 -39.94 -2.36
C LEU A 713 -23.32 -38.98 -2.20
N ILE A 714 -23.31 -38.20 -1.12
CA ILE A 714 -22.20 -37.30 -0.78
C ILE A 714 -20.93 -38.10 -0.46
N HIS A 715 -21.03 -39.18 0.31
CA HIS A 715 -19.89 -40.05 0.61
C HIS A 715 -19.32 -40.69 -0.66
N ASN A 716 -20.16 -41.18 -1.57
CA ASN A 716 -19.72 -41.74 -2.85
C ASN A 716 -19.05 -40.68 -3.74
N PHE A 717 -19.62 -39.48 -3.82
CA PHE A 717 -19.03 -38.37 -4.57
C PHE A 717 -17.66 -37.97 -4.02
N LEU A 718 -17.53 -37.85 -2.69
CA LEU A 718 -16.24 -37.53 -2.04
C LEU A 718 -15.22 -38.66 -2.21
N THR A 719 -15.67 -39.92 -2.19
CA THR A 719 -14.81 -41.09 -2.42
C THR A 719 -14.34 -41.17 -3.86
N ASP A 720 -15.21 -40.91 -4.84
CA ASP A 720 -14.86 -40.87 -6.26
C ASP A 720 -13.93 -39.69 -6.59
N TYR A 721 -14.15 -38.54 -5.94
CA TYR A 721 -13.28 -37.38 -6.06
C TYR A 721 -11.89 -37.66 -5.45
N TYR A 722 -11.82 -38.26 -4.26
CA TYR A 722 -10.57 -38.67 -3.62
C TYR A 722 -9.82 -39.72 -4.46
N ASN A 723 -10.52 -40.73 -4.98
CA ASN A 723 -9.94 -41.75 -5.85
C ASN A 723 -9.43 -41.18 -7.16
N SER A 724 -10.15 -40.22 -7.76
CA SER A 724 -9.72 -39.52 -8.99
C SER A 724 -8.43 -38.72 -8.75
N ILE A 725 -8.33 -38.04 -7.61
CA ILE A 725 -7.14 -37.28 -7.20
C ILE A 725 -5.96 -38.23 -6.89
N SER A 726 -6.21 -39.33 -6.18
CA SER A 726 -5.19 -40.35 -5.91
C SER A 726 -4.67 -40.99 -7.20
N LEU A 727 -5.55 -41.24 -8.18
CA LEU A 727 -5.18 -41.77 -9.50
C LEU A 727 -4.32 -40.77 -10.29
N LEU A 728 -4.65 -39.48 -10.22
CA LEU A 728 -3.87 -38.36 -10.81
C LEU A 728 -2.49 -38.24 -10.16
N LEU A 729 -2.40 -38.28 -8.83
CA LEU A 729 -1.14 -38.26 -8.09
C LEU A 729 -0.25 -39.47 -8.43
N THR A 730 -0.85 -40.66 -8.52
CA THR A 730 -0.13 -41.90 -8.90
C THR A 730 0.40 -41.84 -10.34
N HIS A 731 -0.37 -41.25 -11.26
CA HIS A 731 0.09 -41.01 -12.63
C HIS A 731 1.26 -40.03 -12.67
N THR A 732 1.23 -38.95 -11.89
CA THR A 732 2.32 -37.97 -11.86
C THR A 732 3.65 -38.50 -11.30
N GLN A 733 3.62 -39.47 -10.37
CA GLN A 733 4.83 -40.08 -9.80
C GLN A 733 5.58 -41.03 -10.76
N ASN A 734 4.95 -41.49 -11.86
CA ASN A 734 5.56 -42.44 -12.81
C ASN A 734 5.85 -41.84 -14.21
N ILE A 735 5.63 -40.53 -14.39
CA ILE A 735 5.81 -39.82 -15.67
C ILE A 735 7.23 -39.97 -16.20
N GLU A 736 8.25 -39.87 -15.34
CA GLU A 736 9.66 -39.93 -15.78
C GLU A 736 10.04 -41.33 -16.33
N ASN A 737 9.53 -42.39 -15.70
CA ASN A 737 9.78 -43.78 -16.11
C ASN A 737 9.02 -44.18 -17.39
N ILE A 738 7.90 -43.51 -17.69
CA ILE A 738 7.05 -43.83 -18.86
C ILE A 738 7.39 -42.97 -20.07
N LEU A 739 7.59 -41.67 -19.88
CA LEU A 739 7.80 -40.74 -20.99
C LEU A 739 9.22 -40.78 -21.53
N LYS A 740 10.23 -40.85 -20.67
CA LYS A 740 11.65 -40.76 -21.05
C LYS A 740 12.05 -41.80 -22.11
N PRO A 741 11.73 -43.11 -21.97
CA PRO A 741 12.08 -44.12 -22.99
C PRO A 741 11.32 -43.91 -24.31
N LYS A 742 10.06 -43.43 -24.24
CA LYS A 742 9.23 -43.18 -25.43
C LYS A 742 9.69 -41.95 -26.21
N THR A 743 10.11 -40.88 -25.53
CA THR A 743 10.70 -39.69 -26.17
C THR A 743 12.08 -39.98 -26.77
N GLU A 744 12.93 -40.78 -26.11
CA GLU A 744 14.22 -41.22 -26.68
C GLU A 744 14.02 -42.05 -27.95
N ALA A 745 13.07 -43.00 -27.94
CA ALA A 745 12.71 -43.78 -29.13
C ALA A 745 12.16 -42.91 -30.27
N PHE A 746 11.37 -41.88 -29.95
CA PHE A 746 10.81 -40.92 -30.92
C PHE A 746 11.89 -40.09 -31.61
N PHE A 747 12.84 -39.51 -30.85
CA PHE A 747 13.93 -38.72 -31.45
C PHE A 747 14.95 -39.57 -32.21
N THR A 748 15.10 -40.85 -31.85
CA THR A 748 15.92 -41.80 -32.60
C THR A 748 15.30 -42.14 -33.97
N ARG A 749 13.96 -42.23 -34.07
CA ARG A 749 13.24 -42.44 -35.35
C ARG A 749 13.25 -41.22 -36.28
N LEU A 750 13.45 -40.01 -35.75
CA LEU A 750 13.49 -38.76 -36.51
C LEU A 750 14.87 -38.41 -37.08
N GLY A 751 15.86 -39.30 -36.99
CA GLY A 751 17.15 -39.14 -37.66
C GLY A 751 18.11 -38.16 -36.96
N CYS A 752 18.13 -38.14 -35.62
CA CYS A 752 19.18 -37.40 -34.90
C CYS A 752 20.58 -38.00 -35.18
N PRO A 753 21.64 -37.19 -35.38
CA PRO A 753 22.92 -37.69 -35.90
C PRO A 753 23.70 -38.57 -34.92
N THR A 754 23.46 -38.43 -33.61
CA THR A 754 24.13 -39.23 -32.55
C THR A 754 23.18 -39.52 -31.38
N HIS A 755 23.41 -40.63 -30.67
CA HIS A 755 22.63 -41.03 -29.48
C HIS A 755 22.71 -39.99 -28.34
N ALA A 756 23.79 -39.21 -28.27
CA ALA A 756 23.94 -38.18 -27.24
C ALA A 756 23.00 -36.98 -27.47
N ASP A 757 22.74 -36.61 -28.73
CA ASP A 757 21.85 -35.49 -29.07
C ASP A 757 20.36 -35.83 -28.88
N SER A 758 19.95 -37.06 -29.20
CA SER A 758 18.59 -37.54 -28.93
C SER A 758 18.30 -37.58 -27.42
N GLN A 759 19.28 -38.02 -26.62
CA GLN A 759 19.18 -38.10 -25.17
C GLN A 759 19.10 -36.71 -24.52
N ARG A 760 19.90 -35.75 -25.00
CA ARG A 760 19.85 -34.35 -24.54
C ARG A 760 18.50 -33.67 -24.84
N ARG A 761 17.94 -33.90 -26.03
CA ARG A 761 16.63 -33.34 -26.42
C ARG A 761 15.47 -34.00 -25.67
N ALA A 762 15.52 -35.31 -25.46
CA ALA A 762 14.56 -36.03 -24.64
C ALA A 762 14.55 -35.49 -23.20
N ASN A 763 15.72 -35.38 -22.55
CA ASN A 763 15.84 -34.84 -21.19
C ASN A 763 15.25 -33.43 -21.05
N ASN A 764 15.48 -32.55 -22.03
CA ASN A 764 14.97 -31.17 -21.99
C ASN A 764 13.44 -31.11 -22.14
N LEU A 765 12.86 -31.98 -22.97
CA LEU A 765 11.40 -32.07 -23.13
C LEU A 765 10.74 -32.70 -21.89
N THR A 766 11.31 -33.76 -21.34
CA THR A 766 10.85 -34.40 -20.10
C THR A 766 10.90 -33.41 -18.94
N SER A 767 11.95 -32.59 -18.84
CA SER A 767 12.10 -31.56 -17.80
C SER A 767 11.04 -30.45 -17.93
N LYS A 768 10.73 -29.99 -19.14
CA LYS A 768 9.61 -29.04 -19.38
C LYS A 768 8.25 -29.63 -19.00
N TYR A 769 8.01 -30.89 -19.34
CA TYR A 769 6.76 -31.57 -19.00
C TYR A 769 6.63 -31.76 -17.49
N LEU A 770 7.73 -32.11 -16.80
CA LEU A 770 7.78 -32.25 -15.35
C LEU A 770 7.49 -30.91 -14.64
N ASN A 771 7.94 -29.78 -15.21
CA ASN A 771 7.64 -28.45 -14.68
C ASN A 771 6.15 -28.12 -14.78
N ILE A 772 5.51 -28.41 -15.92
CA ILE A 772 4.06 -28.19 -16.09
C ILE A 772 3.27 -29.06 -15.10
N VAL A 773 3.65 -30.32 -14.95
CA VAL A 773 3.04 -31.25 -14.00
C VAL A 773 3.23 -30.79 -12.56
N THR A 774 4.41 -30.25 -12.22
CA THR A 774 4.69 -29.71 -10.89
C THR A 774 3.83 -28.48 -10.60
N ILE A 775 3.68 -27.56 -11.55
CA ILE A 775 2.78 -26.39 -11.42
C ILE A 775 1.34 -26.84 -11.21
N TRP A 776 0.86 -27.81 -12.00
CA TRP A 776 -0.47 -28.38 -11.85
C TRP A 776 -0.63 -29.06 -10.48
N ARG A 777 0.36 -29.83 -10.05
CA ARG A 777 0.37 -30.47 -8.72
C ARG A 777 0.30 -29.44 -7.60
N THR A 778 1.12 -28.40 -7.62
CA THR A 778 1.10 -27.32 -6.63
C THR A 778 -0.24 -26.60 -6.61
N HIS A 779 -0.84 -26.35 -7.79
CA HIS A 779 -2.16 -25.74 -7.89
C HIS A 779 -3.24 -26.63 -7.26
N TYR A 780 -3.26 -27.93 -7.56
CA TYR A 780 -4.21 -28.88 -6.99
C TYR A 780 -3.97 -29.14 -5.50
N GLU A 781 -2.73 -29.21 -5.02
CA GLU A 781 -2.40 -29.33 -3.60
C GLU A 781 -2.83 -28.08 -2.82
N ASN A 782 -2.68 -26.87 -3.39
CA ASN A 782 -3.16 -25.64 -2.77
C ASN A 782 -4.70 -25.55 -2.74
N VAL A 783 -5.38 -25.99 -3.81
CA VAL A 783 -6.84 -26.10 -3.83
C VAL A 783 -7.32 -27.14 -2.81
N PHE A 784 -6.64 -28.27 -2.70
CA PHE A 784 -6.95 -29.31 -1.71
C PHE A 784 -6.72 -28.83 -0.27
N LEU A 785 -5.58 -28.20 0.03
CA LEU A 785 -5.28 -27.61 1.34
C LEU A 785 -6.23 -26.45 1.70
N GLY A 786 -6.74 -25.73 0.70
CA GLY A 786 -7.77 -24.69 0.89
C GLY A 786 -9.18 -25.25 1.13
N LEU A 787 -9.51 -26.37 0.49
CA LEU A 787 -10.82 -27.03 0.63
C LEU A 787 -10.89 -27.97 1.85
N GLN A 788 -9.76 -28.48 2.32
CA GLN A 788 -9.69 -29.42 3.44
C GLN A 788 -10.31 -28.87 4.75
N PRO A 789 -10.07 -27.61 5.16
CA PRO A 789 -10.73 -27.03 6.33
C PRO A 789 -12.25 -26.90 6.12
N LEU A 790 -12.68 -26.49 4.92
CA LEU A 790 -14.10 -26.33 4.58
C LEU A 790 -14.85 -27.65 4.55
N LEU A 791 -14.22 -28.73 4.06
CA LEU A 791 -14.76 -30.08 4.08
C LEU A 791 -14.81 -30.65 5.50
N ILE A 792 -13.77 -30.41 6.32
CA ILE A 792 -13.77 -30.80 7.73
C ILE A 792 -14.86 -30.04 8.50
N ASP A 793 -15.02 -28.74 8.28
CA ASP A 793 -16.08 -27.94 8.89
C ASP A 793 -17.47 -28.36 8.40
N ALA A 794 -17.64 -28.68 7.11
CA ALA A 794 -18.91 -29.19 6.60
C ALA A 794 -19.26 -30.54 7.22
N VAL A 795 -18.29 -31.47 7.34
CA VAL A 795 -18.50 -32.78 7.97
C VAL A 795 -18.74 -32.65 9.48
N LEU A 796 -18.03 -31.76 10.18
CA LEU A 796 -18.25 -31.48 11.60
C LEU A 796 -19.60 -30.78 11.85
N ASN A 797 -20.02 -29.88 10.97
CA ASN A 797 -21.36 -29.26 11.03
C ASN A 797 -22.45 -30.30 10.79
N ILE A 798 -22.29 -31.19 9.81
CA ILE A 798 -23.25 -32.29 9.57
C ILE A 798 -23.30 -33.22 10.79
N ARG A 799 -22.14 -33.60 11.36
CA ARG A 799 -22.04 -34.44 12.57
C ARG A 799 -22.74 -33.79 13.76
N ASN A 800 -22.49 -32.50 14.02
CA ASN A 800 -23.06 -31.76 15.15
C ASN A 800 -24.55 -31.49 14.96
N THR A 801 -25.01 -31.31 13.72
CA THR A 801 -26.42 -31.03 13.41
C THR A 801 -27.28 -32.30 13.47
N TYR A 802 -26.71 -33.47 13.20
CA TYR A 802 -27.47 -34.73 13.10
C TYR A 802 -27.10 -35.81 14.14
N ASN A 803 -26.18 -35.52 15.07
CA ASN A 803 -25.82 -36.38 16.20
C ASN A 803 -25.47 -37.82 15.81
N ILE A 804 -24.62 -37.97 14.78
CA ILE A 804 -24.22 -39.26 14.20
C ILE A 804 -23.06 -39.85 15.02
N ASP A 805 -23.19 -41.11 15.44
CA ASP A 805 -22.18 -41.85 16.24
C ASP A 805 -20.88 -42.12 15.45
N ASN A 806 -19.77 -42.27 16.20
CA ASN A 806 -18.37 -42.27 15.74
C ASN A 806 -17.91 -43.36 14.73
N ASN A 807 -18.78 -44.27 14.27
CA ASN A 807 -18.38 -45.42 13.45
C ASN A 807 -18.46 -45.18 11.95
#